data_AF-A0A2S5BJ39-F1
#
_entry.id   AF-A0A2S5BJ39-F1
#
_cell.length_a   1.000
_cell.length_b   1.000
_cell.length_c   1.000
_cell.angle_alpha   90.00
_cell.angle_beta   90.00
_cell.angle_gamma   90.00
#
_symmetry.space_group_name_H-M   'P 1'
#
loop_
_entity.id
_entity.type
_entity.pdbx_description
1 polymer ?
#
loop_
_entity_poly.entity_id
_entity_poly.type
_entity_poly.pdbx_seq_one_letter_code
_entity_poly.pdbx_strand_id
1 'polypeptide(L)'
;MASVPSSGINVPAGQQIRFRSNRAAPNSSGAGTTKLQPSPNARALRPVEPGLIKDPNLRYAFARWQPTVLVAFRFLILIRFCSAMYTAIGDCDEVFNYWEPLHYLVNGKGFQTWEYSPVYAIRSYFYLLIHSGPAVTLKTLGFPDKRVAFFATRLMLAAFSSYVEAVFYRACAVHVSSHVGRYVLWLEMFSAGLYSASTAFLPSSFAMYFVMLGLSASLTPVGGGWKRITFATTMYAIAGIVGWPFSVLLGVPLVLEQLFVRGTVQKVPAGLTARWSMLRARNFGIALICGASIAIPVVMVDSAAYQKLVIVPLNLIKYNLFPVPGAGPDLYGTEPWYFYLLNALANFNILLPLALLSLPFLLVTLAVDKKRFGDARDIATMQTHPATSLAIRLVPFHLYLAVLTLQKHKEERFLYPAYGHLILNAAVSLYLVRGWFEAAFLKVTSSPYRATRTSVFSHFTRAVIVSTGLISFARISALHNYYHAPFNVFHDLQLYELPRLALTIQPELAPKVDTTLPHDAFVKAIDLDQALPLDGLAPLNLRLCIGKEWHRYPSSWQVPDEVEPRFVRSAFDGILPKEWEAPGEGKGLFGRATATIPTGMNMFNREEVDRYVDVSTCDYLVDVDFPDREVNIHSELEPRYALDSEHWDRAFCHRFLDAANSPRLTRAIKLPLPGWADRNSWGEYCLLRRKGLFKESRAKLLALASLDDIASTLYHAEWVAGRPADLLRPLRPPIIRHLLGISHLSDCKQLSENDVKRLCDKAREVLIEESNVQPVRCPVTVCGDIHGQFHDLSELFRIGGNSPDTNYLFMGDYVDRGYYSVETVTLLVALKVRYRDRVTILRGNHESRQITQVYGFYDECLRKYGNANVWKYFTDLFDYLPLTALIDDQIFCLHGGLSPSIDTLDHIRSIDRIQEVPHEGPMCDLLWSDPDDRCGWGISPRGAGYTFGQDISEAFNHNNGLTLVARAHQLVMEGFNWSHDRNVVTIFSAPNYCYRCGNQAAIMEIDENMKYTFLQFDPAPRAGEPLVSRRVPDYFL
;
A
#
# COMPACT_ATOMS: atom_id res chain seq x y z
N MET A 1 -18.89 -2.31 23.96
CA MET A 1 -19.54 -1.08 24.45
C MET A 1 -18.45 -0.20 25.06
N ALA A 2 -18.07 0.88 24.38
CA ALA A 2 -17.25 1.96 24.94
C ALA A 2 -17.56 3.22 24.12
N SER A 3 -18.05 4.26 24.79
CA SER A 3 -18.62 5.48 24.23
C SER A 3 -17.54 6.53 23.99
N VAL A 4 -17.48 7.09 22.78
CA VAL A 4 -16.75 8.33 22.48
C VAL A 4 -17.75 9.50 22.49
N PRO A 5 -17.49 10.62 23.20
CA PRO A 5 -18.47 11.69 23.38
C PRO A 5 -18.56 12.59 22.15
N SER A 6 -19.77 12.81 21.64
CA SER A 6 -20.06 13.85 20.66
C SER A 6 -20.24 15.20 21.35
N SER A 7 -19.45 16.20 20.99
CA SER A 7 -19.64 17.60 21.39
C SER A 7 -20.92 18.16 20.74
N GLY A 8 -22.05 17.97 21.42
CA GLY A 8 -23.30 18.67 21.17
C GLY A 8 -23.41 19.89 22.07
N ILE A 9 -23.93 20.99 21.54
CA ILE A 9 -24.22 22.23 22.27
C ILE A 9 -25.08 21.89 23.50
N ASN A 10 -24.58 22.24 24.68
CA ASN A 10 -25.25 22.07 25.97
C ASN A 10 -26.55 22.90 26.00
N VAL A 11 -27.70 22.23 26.03
CA VAL A 11 -28.93 22.79 26.60
C VAL A 11 -29.08 22.19 28.00
N PRO A 12 -29.08 22.98 29.07
CA PRO A 12 -29.19 22.45 30.43
C PRO A 12 -30.51 21.69 30.63
N ALA A 13 -30.42 20.49 31.18
CA ALA A 13 -31.58 19.71 31.59
C ALA A 13 -32.28 20.40 32.77
N GLY A 14 -33.47 20.98 32.54
CA GLY A 14 -34.26 21.57 33.62
C GLY A 14 -35.36 22.56 33.24
N GLN A 15 -35.40 23.11 32.02
CA GLN A 15 -36.48 24.03 31.64
C GLN A 15 -37.68 23.31 31.01
N GLN A 16 -38.66 22.98 31.84
CA GLN A 16 -40.04 22.77 31.38
C GLN A 16 -40.60 24.12 30.90
N ILE A 17 -40.96 24.21 29.61
CA ILE A 17 -41.70 25.34 29.06
C ILE A 17 -43.13 25.29 29.61
N ARG A 18 -43.42 26.09 30.64
CA ARG A 18 -44.77 26.33 31.17
C ARG A 18 -45.56 27.22 30.20
N PHE A 19 -46.70 26.74 29.71
CA PHE A 19 -47.72 27.59 29.11
C PHE A 19 -48.45 28.36 30.22
N ARG A 20 -48.25 29.68 30.30
CA ARG A 20 -49.04 30.57 31.16
C ARG A 20 -50.41 30.80 30.50
N SER A 21 -51.45 30.24 31.09
CA SER A 21 -52.85 30.62 30.85
C SER A 21 -53.12 31.92 31.60
N ASN A 22 -53.40 33.01 30.88
CA ASN A 22 -54.03 34.20 31.47
C ASN A 22 -55.53 34.17 31.15
N ARG A 23 -56.33 33.95 32.21
CA ARG A 23 -57.77 34.22 32.23
C ARG A 23 -57.96 35.65 32.73
N ALA A 24 -58.57 36.50 31.90
CA ALA A 24 -59.41 37.62 32.33
C ALA A 24 -60.29 38.05 31.15
N ALA A 25 -61.60 38.06 31.36
CA ALA A 25 -62.63 38.69 30.52
C ALA A 25 -63.34 39.74 31.41
N PRO A 26 -64.26 40.61 30.93
CA PRO A 26 -64.81 40.74 29.57
C PRO A 26 -64.91 42.20 29.05
N ASN A 27 -65.10 42.40 27.73
CA ASN A 27 -66.22 43.22 27.19
C ASN A 27 -66.22 43.38 25.66
N SER A 28 -67.46 43.45 25.16
CA SER A 28 -67.97 44.07 23.91
C SER A 28 -67.60 43.51 22.52
N SER A 29 -68.56 42.77 21.98
CA SER A 29 -69.20 42.92 20.65
C SER A 29 -68.34 43.11 19.38
N GLY A 30 -68.48 42.15 18.46
CA GLY A 30 -68.17 42.36 17.04
C GLY A 30 -67.94 41.05 16.30
N ALA A 31 -68.98 40.51 15.66
CA ALA A 31 -68.87 39.39 14.75
C ALA A 31 -68.05 39.80 13.51
N GLY A 32 -66.96 39.07 13.25
CA GLY A 32 -66.15 39.21 12.04
C GLY A 32 -65.27 37.98 11.87
N THR A 33 -65.63 37.10 10.93
CA THR A 33 -64.85 35.94 10.52
C THR A 33 -63.49 36.38 9.97
N THR A 34 -62.48 36.45 10.83
CA THR A 34 -61.09 36.60 10.44
C THR A 34 -60.49 35.21 10.27
N LYS A 35 -60.20 34.83 9.02
CA LYS A 35 -59.27 33.73 8.72
C LYS A 35 -57.98 34.00 9.50
N LEU A 36 -57.68 33.14 10.47
CA LEU A 36 -56.37 33.09 11.12
C LEU A 36 -55.31 33.05 10.02
N GLN A 37 -54.56 34.15 9.86
CA GLN A 37 -53.35 34.12 9.06
C GLN A 37 -52.38 33.12 9.71
N PRO A 38 -51.75 32.22 8.93
CA PRO A 38 -50.79 31.29 9.50
C PRO A 38 -49.63 32.09 10.10
N SER A 39 -49.27 31.77 11.35
CA SER A 39 -48.17 32.44 12.06
C SER A 39 -46.89 32.47 11.20
N PRO A 40 -46.08 33.54 11.24
CA PRO A 40 -44.84 33.65 10.46
C PRO A 40 -43.82 32.54 10.76
N ASN A 41 -43.97 31.84 11.88
CA ASN A 41 -42.99 30.88 12.39
C ASN A 41 -43.21 29.43 11.92
N ALA A 42 -44.33 29.11 11.24
CA ALA A 42 -44.55 27.75 10.72
C ALA A 42 -43.71 27.43 9.47
N ARG A 43 -43.19 28.45 8.78
CA ARG A 43 -42.31 28.31 7.61
C ARG A 43 -40.83 28.15 7.98
N ALA A 44 -40.44 28.60 9.17
CA ALA A 44 -39.04 28.63 9.64
C ALA A 44 -38.53 27.31 10.24
N LEU A 45 -39.40 26.33 10.52
CA LEU A 45 -39.04 25.06 11.17
C LEU A 45 -38.92 23.86 10.22
N ARG A 46 -38.99 24.05 8.89
CA ARG A 46 -38.80 22.97 7.93
C ARG A 46 -37.34 22.96 7.44
N PRO A 47 -36.49 22.00 7.84
CA PRO A 47 -35.31 21.70 7.05
C PRO A 47 -35.80 21.11 5.73
N VAL A 48 -35.88 21.95 4.69
CA VAL A 48 -36.18 21.49 3.34
C VAL A 48 -34.96 20.67 2.90
N GLU A 49 -35.11 19.36 2.71
CA GLU A 49 -34.07 18.57 2.04
C GLU A 49 -33.78 19.24 0.68
N PRO A 50 -32.55 19.74 0.44
CA PRO A 50 -32.22 20.48 -0.78
C PRO A 50 -32.04 19.55 -2.01
N GLY A 51 -32.22 18.24 -1.84
CA GLY A 51 -32.02 17.23 -2.88
C GLY A 51 -33.14 17.19 -3.93
N LEU A 52 -32.86 16.49 -5.04
CA LEU A 52 -33.80 16.29 -6.14
C LEU A 52 -35.07 15.52 -5.73
N ILE A 53 -34.99 14.70 -4.68
CA ILE A 53 -36.11 13.93 -4.15
C ILE A 53 -36.40 14.37 -2.72
N LYS A 54 -37.66 14.75 -2.45
CA LYS A 54 -38.12 15.26 -1.16
C LYS A 54 -38.93 14.19 -0.41
N ASP A 55 -38.85 14.22 0.91
CA ASP A 55 -39.74 13.47 1.80
C ASP A 55 -40.97 14.34 2.13
N PRO A 56 -42.15 14.08 1.53
CA PRO A 56 -43.33 14.92 1.72
C PRO A 56 -43.91 14.84 3.14
N ASN A 57 -43.52 13.84 3.94
CA ASN A 57 -44.10 13.56 5.24
C ASN A 57 -43.26 14.07 6.43
N LEU A 58 -42.17 14.82 6.17
CA LEU A 58 -41.36 15.55 7.16
C LEU A 58 -41.16 14.77 8.47
N ARG A 59 -40.84 13.47 8.34
CA ARG A 59 -40.52 12.64 9.50
C ARG A 59 -39.14 13.06 10.00
N TYR A 60 -39.18 13.85 11.06
CA TYR A 60 -38.11 14.21 11.98
C TYR A 60 -37.16 15.34 11.56
N ALA A 61 -37.24 16.42 12.35
CA ALA A 61 -36.21 17.42 12.59
C ALA A 61 -35.01 16.88 13.42
N PHE A 62 -34.81 15.55 13.46
CA PHE A 62 -33.65 14.94 14.13
C PHE A 62 -32.53 14.67 13.11
N ALA A 63 -31.28 14.79 13.57
CA ALA A 63 -30.10 14.49 12.78
C ALA A 63 -30.19 13.04 12.24
N ARG A 64 -30.32 12.90 10.91
CA ARG A 64 -30.35 11.60 10.23
C ARG A 64 -28.92 11.05 10.18
N TRP A 65 -28.73 9.75 10.45
CA TRP A 65 -27.42 9.11 10.31
C TRP A 65 -26.91 9.28 8.87
N GLN A 66 -25.85 10.08 8.73
CA GLN A 66 -25.19 10.37 7.46
C GLN A 66 -23.70 10.40 7.75
N PRO A 67 -22.98 9.28 7.52
CA PRO A 67 -21.53 9.27 7.62
C PRO A 67 -20.90 10.43 6.88
N THR A 68 -19.86 11.02 7.48
CA THR A 68 -18.94 11.91 6.76
C THR A 68 -18.17 11.10 5.72
N VAL A 69 -17.53 11.78 4.77
CA VAL A 69 -16.69 11.12 3.74
C VAL A 69 -15.64 10.23 4.41
N LEU A 70 -14.98 10.71 5.48
CA LEU A 70 -13.98 9.95 6.21
C LEU A 70 -14.56 8.68 6.88
N VAL A 71 -15.76 8.77 7.46
CA VAL A 71 -16.41 7.59 8.08
C VAL A 71 -16.86 6.59 7.02
N ALA A 72 -17.42 7.05 5.89
CA ALA A 72 -17.76 6.17 4.77
C ALA A 72 -16.53 5.49 4.18
N PHE A 73 -15.44 6.24 4.00
CA PHE A 73 -14.14 5.73 3.56
C PHE A 73 -13.63 4.60 4.45
N ARG A 74 -13.67 4.77 5.78
CA ARG A 74 -13.26 3.73 6.74
C ARG A 74 -14.06 2.44 6.62
N PHE A 75 -15.37 2.51 6.31
CA PHE A 75 -16.17 1.30 6.07
C PHE A 75 -15.81 0.62 4.75
N LEU A 76 -15.61 1.41 3.69
CA LEU A 76 -15.33 0.88 2.36
C LEU A 76 -13.92 0.29 2.28
N ILE A 77 -12.90 0.97 2.83
CA ILE A 77 -11.51 0.55 2.71
C ILE A 77 -11.24 -0.83 3.29
N LEU A 78 -11.89 -1.20 4.40
CA LEU A 78 -11.79 -2.54 4.98
C LEU A 78 -12.22 -3.61 3.96
N ILE A 79 -13.34 -3.39 3.27
CA ILE A 79 -13.91 -4.34 2.30
C ILE A 79 -13.05 -4.37 1.04
N ARG A 80 -12.57 -3.22 0.57
CA ARG A 80 -11.73 -3.12 -0.63
C ARG A 80 -10.34 -3.70 -0.40
N PHE A 81 -9.79 -3.59 0.81
CA PHE A 81 -8.55 -4.28 1.20
C PHE A 81 -8.74 -5.79 1.20
N CYS A 82 -9.87 -6.30 1.70
CA CYS A 82 -10.18 -7.73 1.56
C CYS A 82 -10.21 -8.17 0.08
N SER A 83 -10.79 -7.36 -0.80
CA SER A 83 -10.76 -7.66 -2.25
C SER A 83 -9.34 -7.64 -2.82
N ALA A 84 -8.52 -6.65 -2.44
CA ALA A 84 -7.13 -6.57 -2.88
C ALA A 84 -6.34 -7.82 -2.51
N MET A 85 -6.58 -8.39 -1.32
CA MET A 85 -5.85 -9.55 -0.82
C MET A 85 -6.37 -10.90 -1.36
N TYR A 86 -7.69 -11.06 -1.53
CA TYR A 86 -8.30 -12.39 -1.72
C TYR A 86 -8.97 -12.62 -3.08
N THR A 87 -9.10 -11.58 -3.91
CA THR A 87 -9.69 -11.70 -5.25
C THR A 87 -8.65 -12.21 -6.24
N ALA A 88 -8.88 -13.40 -6.80
CA ALA A 88 -8.08 -13.94 -7.91
C ALA A 88 -8.24 -13.08 -9.18
N ILE A 89 -7.21 -13.05 -10.01
CA ILE A 89 -7.27 -12.37 -11.32
C ILE A 89 -8.04 -13.27 -12.28
N GLY A 90 -9.19 -12.78 -12.75
CA GLY A 90 -10.08 -13.52 -13.65
C GLY A 90 -9.86 -13.24 -15.13
N ASP A 91 -8.99 -12.27 -15.45
CA ASP A 91 -8.80 -11.71 -16.78
C ASP A 91 -7.31 -11.74 -17.16
N CYS A 92 -6.98 -12.47 -18.23
CA CYS A 92 -5.59 -12.64 -18.67
C CYS A 92 -4.98 -11.34 -19.22
N ASP A 93 -5.77 -10.39 -19.73
CA ASP A 93 -5.21 -9.09 -20.12
C ASP A 93 -4.80 -8.27 -18.89
N GLU A 94 -5.47 -8.43 -17.75
CA GLU A 94 -5.00 -7.79 -16.50
C GLU A 94 -3.55 -8.20 -16.22
N VAL A 95 -3.24 -9.49 -16.42
CA VAL A 95 -1.92 -10.06 -16.23
C VAL A 95 -0.96 -9.57 -17.31
N PHE A 96 -1.20 -9.95 -18.57
CA PHE A 96 -0.22 -9.79 -19.64
C PHE A 96 -0.15 -8.39 -20.24
N ASN A 97 -1.18 -7.56 -20.07
CA ASN A 97 -1.17 -6.17 -20.55
C ASN A 97 -0.97 -5.14 -19.44
N TYR A 98 -0.94 -5.52 -18.16
CA TYR A 98 -0.71 -4.55 -17.08
C TYR A 98 0.26 -5.05 -16.01
N TRP A 99 0.05 -6.23 -15.41
CA TRP A 99 0.97 -6.74 -14.39
C TRP A 99 2.35 -7.11 -14.94
N GLU A 100 2.43 -7.81 -16.07
CA GLU A 100 3.70 -8.18 -16.71
C GLU A 100 4.47 -6.97 -17.27
N PRO A 101 3.83 -6.01 -17.97
CA PRO A 101 4.47 -4.74 -18.31
C PRO A 101 4.96 -3.94 -17.11
N LEU A 102 4.19 -3.90 -16.03
CA LEU A 102 4.63 -3.25 -14.80
C LEU A 102 5.81 -3.99 -14.16
N HIS A 103 5.79 -5.33 -14.15
CA HIS A 103 6.91 -6.15 -13.68
C HIS A 103 8.16 -5.86 -14.51
N TYR A 104 8.04 -5.72 -15.83
CA TYR A 104 9.17 -5.33 -16.67
C TYR A 104 9.72 -3.94 -16.33
N LEU A 105 8.84 -2.93 -16.18
CA LEU A 105 9.29 -1.57 -15.84
C LEU A 105 9.98 -1.49 -14.46
N VAL A 106 9.58 -2.32 -13.50
CA VAL A 106 10.15 -2.30 -12.14
C VAL A 106 11.32 -3.26 -12.00
N ASN A 107 11.21 -4.49 -12.51
CA ASN A 107 12.14 -5.60 -12.29
C ASN A 107 13.05 -5.91 -13.50
N GLY A 108 12.76 -5.36 -14.69
CA GLY A 108 13.56 -5.58 -15.90
C GLY A 108 13.29 -6.91 -16.60
N LYS A 109 12.33 -7.71 -16.13
CA LYS A 109 11.88 -8.97 -16.73
C LYS A 109 10.35 -8.96 -16.84
N GLY A 110 9.77 -9.68 -17.78
CA GLY A 110 8.31 -9.83 -17.89
C GLY A 110 7.88 -10.18 -19.31
N PHE A 111 6.58 -10.42 -19.48
CA PHE A 111 6.00 -10.71 -20.79
C PHE A 111 5.30 -9.49 -21.41
N GLN A 112 5.52 -9.28 -22.70
CA GLN A 112 4.81 -8.33 -23.55
C GLN A 112 3.90 -9.04 -24.55
N THR A 113 2.74 -8.44 -24.79
CA THR A 113 1.85 -8.81 -25.90
C THR A 113 2.22 -8.01 -27.16
N TRP A 114 1.65 -8.39 -28.30
CA TRP A 114 1.75 -7.62 -29.53
C TRP A 114 1.22 -6.19 -29.39
N GLU A 115 0.34 -5.94 -28.42
CA GLU A 115 -0.30 -4.64 -28.19
C GLU A 115 0.68 -3.58 -27.67
N TYR A 116 1.77 -4.02 -27.01
CA TYR A 116 2.91 -3.21 -26.58
C TYR A 116 4.01 -3.09 -27.62
N SER A 117 3.93 -3.79 -28.76
CA SER A 117 4.91 -3.61 -29.83
C SER A 117 4.79 -2.20 -30.42
N PRO A 118 5.91 -1.50 -30.69
CA PRO A 118 5.90 -0.20 -31.34
C PRO A 118 5.15 -0.20 -32.67
N VAL A 119 5.04 -1.33 -33.38
CA VAL A 119 4.28 -1.41 -34.64
C VAL A 119 2.81 -1.02 -34.43
N TYR A 120 2.19 -1.49 -33.34
CA TYR A 120 0.75 -1.34 -33.09
C TYR A 120 0.45 -0.25 -32.06
N ALA A 121 1.21 -0.22 -30.95
CA ALA A 121 1.13 0.79 -29.89
C ALA A 121 -0.32 1.12 -29.45
N ILE A 122 -1.04 0.10 -28.97
CA ILE A 122 -2.44 0.23 -28.52
C ILE A 122 -2.60 0.19 -26.99
N ARG A 123 -1.49 0.07 -26.25
CA ARG A 123 -1.44 0.16 -24.78
C ARG A 123 -0.58 1.33 -24.33
N SER A 124 -0.92 1.91 -23.18
CA SER A 124 -0.31 3.16 -22.70
C SER A 124 0.71 2.85 -21.61
N TYR A 125 1.93 3.35 -21.76
CA TYR A 125 2.96 3.35 -20.73
C TYR A 125 2.68 4.41 -19.66
N PHE A 126 2.00 5.51 -20.02
CA PHE A 126 1.53 6.49 -19.02
C PHE A 126 0.64 5.84 -17.96
N TYR A 127 -0.25 4.94 -18.38
CA TYR A 127 -1.10 4.19 -17.44
C TYR A 127 -0.27 3.34 -16.47
N LEU A 128 0.78 2.67 -16.92
CA LEU A 128 1.67 1.90 -16.04
C LEU A 128 2.43 2.81 -15.07
N LEU A 129 2.94 3.95 -15.56
CA LEU A 129 3.75 4.87 -14.76
C LEU A 129 2.98 5.48 -13.58
N ILE A 130 1.71 5.86 -13.77
CA ILE A 130 0.92 6.42 -12.67
C ILE A 130 0.53 5.37 -11.61
N HIS A 131 0.67 4.08 -11.93
CA HIS A 131 0.38 2.97 -11.01
C HIS A 131 1.64 2.28 -10.46
N SER A 132 2.83 2.63 -10.96
CA SER A 132 4.08 2.00 -10.53
C SER A 132 4.59 2.47 -9.17
N GLY A 133 4.04 3.57 -8.63
CA GLY A 133 4.48 4.19 -7.38
C GLY A 133 4.76 3.20 -6.25
N PRO A 134 3.80 2.39 -5.79
CA PRO A 134 4.04 1.44 -4.69
C PRO A 134 5.15 0.44 -4.98
N ALA A 135 5.17 -0.14 -6.18
CA ALA A 135 6.16 -1.14 -6.57
C ALA A 135 7.57 -0.55 -6.70
N VAL A 136 7.70 0.64 -7.32
CA VAL A 136 8.97 1.38 -7.42
C VAL A 136 9.43 1.79 -6.04
N THR A 137 8.57 2.36 -5.20
CA THR A 137 8.93 2.78 -3.84
C THR A 137 9.45 1.61 -3.02
N LEU A 138 8.74 0.48 -2.98
CA LEU A 138 9.17 -0.70 -2.24
C LEU A 138 10.50 -1.25 -2.75
N LYS A 139 10.67 -1.33 -4.07
CA LYS A 139 11.96 -1.73 -4.66
C LYS A 139 13.08 -0.76 -4.31
N THR A 140 12.86 0.56 -4.37
CA THR A 140 13.86 1.57 -4.01
C THR A 140 14.20 1.60 -2.52
N LEU A 141 13.25 1.19 -1.66
CA LEU A 141 13.47 1.02 -0.22
C LEU A 141 14.16 -0.31 0.14
N GLY A 142 14.53 -1.13 -0.87
CA GLY A 142 15.26 -2.37 -0.65
C GLY A 142 14.40 -3.54 -0.16
N PHE A 143 13.07 -3.50 -0.37
CA PHE A 143 12.22 -4.66 -0.10
C PHE A 143 12.38 -5.69 -1.24
N PRO A 144 12.91 -6.90 -0.97
CA PRO A 144 13.21 -7.88 -2.01
C PRO A 144 11.96 -8.64 -2.50
N ASP A 145 10.88 -8.68 -1.71
CA ASP A 145 9.72 -9.51 -2.02
C ASP A 145 8.79 -8.85 -3.06
N LYS A 146 8.83 -9.39 -4.28
CA LYS A 146 7.96 -9.01 -5.41
C LYS A 146 6.48 -9.17 -5.07
N ARG A 147 6.11 -10.17 -4.27
CA ARG A 147 4.73 -10.41 -3.87
C ARG A 147 4.17 -9.27 -3.03
N VAL A 148 4.98 -8.69 -2.15
CA VAL A 148 4.59 -7.52 -1.35
C VAL A 148 4.33 -6.32 -2.26
N ALA A 149 5.17 -6.07 -3.26
CA ALA A 149 4.97 -4.99 -4.24
C ALA A 149 3.68 -5.15 -5.07
N PHE A 150 3.34 -6.39 -5.44
CA PHE A 150 2.08 -6.71 -6.11
C PHE A 150 0.87 -6.37 -5.24
N PHE A 151 0.85 -6.81 -3.97
CA PHE A 151 -0.26 -6.52 -3.07
C PHE A 151 -0.32 -5.05 -2.68
N ALA A 152 0.81 -4.38 -2.49
CA ALA A 152 0.86 -2.94 -2.22
C ALA A 152 0.21 -2.12 -3.35
N THR A 153 0.46 -2.49 -4.60
CA THR A 153 -0.20 -1.87 -5.76
C THR A 153 -1.71 -2.08 -5.73
N ARG A 154 -2.19 -3.29 -5.39
CA ARG A 154 -3.63 -3.58 -5.23
C ARG A 154 -4.26 -2.83 -4.05
N LEU A 155 -3.55 -2.68 -2.94
CA LEU A 155 -4.00 -1.91 -1.77
C LEU A 155 -4.10 -0.41 -2.10
N MET A 156 -3.21 0.13 -2.93
CA MET A 156 -3.32 1.49 -3.45
C MET A 156 -4.61 1.66 -4.29
N LEU A 157 -4.89 0.73 -5.22
CA LEU A 157 -6.13 0.74 -6.00
C LEU A 157 -7.37 0.69 -5.09
N ALA A 158 -7.35 -0.18 -4.09
CA ALA A 158 -8.42 -0.31 -3.10
C ALA A 158 -8.65 0.98 -2.30
N ALA A 159 -7.58 1.64 -1.85
CA ALA A 159 -7.65 2.91 -1.14
C ALA A 159 -8.24 4.01 -2.03
N PHE A 160 -7.76 4.12 -3.27
CA PHE A 160 -8.27 5.10 -4.22
C PHE A 160 -9.75 4.87 -4.57
N SER A 161 -10.15 3.62 -4.86
CA SER A 161 -11.56 3.26 -5.09
C SER A 161 -12.44 3.63 -3.90
N SER A 162 -12.01 3.28 -2.67
CA SER A 162 -12.75 3.56 -1.44
C SER A 162 -12.97 5.06 -1.21
N TYR A 163 -11.98 5.88 -1.53
CA TYR A 163 -12.10 7.34 -1.43
C TYR A 163 -13.12 7.88 -2.43
N VAL A 164 -13.05 7.43 -3.68
CA VAL A 164 -13.96 7.84 -4.74
C VAL A 164 -15.41 7.41 -4.43
N GLU A 165 -15.61 6.18 -3.99
CA GLU A 165 -16.91 5.65 -3.56
C GLU A 165 -17.48 6.47 -2.39
N ALA A 166 -16.66 6.82 -1.38
CA ALA A 166 -17.09 7.67 -0.27
C ALA A 166 -17.51 9.09 -0.70
N VAL A 167 -16.80 9.69 -1.66
CA VAL A 167 -17.16 10.99 -2.26
C VAL A 167 -18.47 10.87 -3.03
N PHE A 168 -18.65 9.80 -3.79
CA PHE A 168 -19.84 9.55 -4.58
C PHE A 168 -21.10 9.29 -3.73
N TYR A 169 -20.97 8.47 -2.67
CA TYR A 169 -21.98 8.34 -1.63
C TYR A 169 -22.40 9.72 -1.08
N ARG A 170 -21.43 10.56 -0.72
CA ARG A 170 -21.72 11.88 -0.13
C ARG A 170 -22.46 12.77 -1.12
N ALA A 171 -22.06 12.78 -2.39
CA ALA A 171 -22.75 13.52 -3.43
C ALA A 171 -24.21 13.05 -3.59
N CYS A 172 -24.47 11.73 -3.55
CA CYS A 172 -25.82 11.17 -3.58
C CYS A 172 -26.65 11.60 -2.35
N ALA A 173 -26.06 11.54 -1.15
CA ALA A 173 -26.73 11.90 0.10
C ALA A 173 -27.14 13.37 0.14
N VAL A 174 -26.29 14.26 -0.40
CA VAL A 174 -26.51 15.72 -0.37
C VAL A 174 -27.43 16.18 -1.50
N HIS A 175 -27.22 15.69 -2.73
CA HIS A 175 -27.87 16.26 -3.92
C HIS A 175 -29.06 15.47 -4.44
N VAL A 176 -29.18 14.18 -4.11
CA VAL A 176 -30.36 13.38 -4.48
C VAL A 176 -31.32 13.28 -3.31
N SER A 177 -30.89 12.62 -2.23
CA SER A 177 -31.65 12.43 -0.99
C SER A 177 -30.77 11.71 0.04
N SER A 178 -30.94 12.04 1.31
CA SER A 178 -30.25 11.36 2.42
C SER A 178 -30.55 9.85 2.52
N HIS A 179 -31.71 9.40 2.02
CA HIS A 179 -32.05 7.98 1.96
C HIS A 179 -31.34 7.29 0.80
N VAL A 180 -31.37 7.91 -0.38
CA VAL A 180 -30.69 7.36 -1.57
C VAL A 180 -29.20 7.25 -1.30
N GLY A 181 -28.57 8.27 -0.72
CA GLY A 181 -27.16 8.19 -0.31
C GLY A 181 -26.89 6.99 0.60
N ARG A 182 -27.69 6.79 1.66
CA ARG A 182 -27.50 5.61 2.53
C ARG A 182 -27.63 4.30 1.76
N TYR A 183 -28.59 4.19 0.84
CA TYR A 183 -28.74 2.99 0.02
C TYR A 183 -27.51 2.80 -0.86
N VAL A 184 -27.01 3.83 -1.53
CA VAL A 184 -25.76 3.79 -2.30
C VAL A 184 -24.62 3.22 -1.46
N LEU A 185 -24.38 3.76 -0.25
CA LEU A 185 -23.31 3.27 0.62
C LEU A 185 -23.46 1.77 0.95
N TRP A 186 -24.65 1.32 1.34
CA TRP A 186 -24.89 -0.11 1.62
C TRP A 186 -24.74 -0.97 0.36
N LEU A 187 -25.27 -0.53 -0.78
CA LEU A 187 -25.18 -1.28 -2.03
C LEU A 187 -23.75 -1.37 -2.57
N GLU A 188 -22.93 -0.34 -2.38
CA GLU A 188 -21.51 -0.34 -2.72
C GLU A 188 -20.73 -1.34 -1.87
N MET A 189 -20.89 -1.27 -0.55
CA MET A 189 -20.19 -2.13 0.40
C MET A 189 -20.39 -3.63 0.09
N PHE A 190 -21.61 -4.03 -0.27
CA PHE A 190 -21.97 -5.44 -0.39
C PHE A 190 -22.15 -5.94 -1.83
N SER A 191 -21.81 -5.16 -2.87
CA SER A 191 -21.90 -5.61 -4.26
C SER A 191 -20.70 -6.48 -4.66
N ALA A 192 -20.98 -7.66 -5.24
CA ALA A 192 -19.95 -8.56 -5.77
C ALA A 192 -19.22 -7.96 -6.98
N GLY A 193 -19.94 -7.23 -7.85
CA GLY A 193 -19.33 -6.55 -9.00
C GLY A 193 -18.33 -5.48 -8.59
N LEU A 194 -18.68 -4.64 -7.60
CA LEU A 194 -17.75 -3.63 -7.09
C LEU A 194 -16.60 -4.26 -6.29
N TYR A 195 -16.87 -5.35 -5.56
CA TYR A 195 -15.82 -6.10 -4.88
C TYR A 195 -14.69 -6.46 -5.86
N SER A 196 -15.00 -7.12 -6.98
CA SER A 196 -13.98 -7.50 -7.96
C SER A 196 -13.41 -6.32 -8.75
N ALA A 197 -14.25 -5.39 -9.23
CA ALA A 197 -13.81 -4.31 -10.11
C ALA A 197 -12.90 -3.27 -9.41
N SER A 198 -13.12 -3.02 -8.12
CA SER A 198 -12.42 -1.96 -7.35
C SER A 198 -10.93 -2.17 -7.12
N THR A 199 -10.41 -3.37 -7.38
CA THR A 199 -9.00 -3.70 -7.17
C THR A 199 -8.35 -4.35 -8.39
N ALA A 200 -9.11 -4.49 -9.49
CA ALA A 200 -8.59 -4.98 -10.75
C ALA A 200 -7.67 -3.92 -11.39
N PHE A 201 -6.47 -4.32 -11.80
CA PHE A 201 -5.50 -3.43 -12.41
C PHE A 201 -5.79 -3.21 -13.90
N LEU A 202 -6.97 -2.65 -14.19
CA LEU A 202 -7.49 -2.47 -15.55
C LEU A 202 -7.89 -1.01 -15.82
N PRO A 203 -7.68 -0.49 -17.04
CA PRO A 203 -8.12 0.86 -17.41
C PRO A 203 -9.62 1.07 -17.28
N SER A 204 -10.43 0.00 -17.33
CA SER A 204 -11.87 0.06 -17.10
C SER A 204 -12.22 0.32 -15.63
N SER A 205 -11.49 -0.26 -14.68
CA SER A 205 -11.60 0.05 -13.25
C SER A 205 -11.13 1.46 -12.95
N PHE A 206 -10.01 1.89 -13.55
CA PHE A 206 -9.57 3.27 -13.48
C PHE A 206 -10.63 4.24 -14.02
N ALA A 207 -11.21 3.94 -15.19
CA ALA A 207 -12.29 4.73 -15.77
C ALA A 207 -13.53 4.75 -14.86
N MET A 208 -13.87 3.65 -14.19
CA MET A 208 -14.95 3.60 -13.19
C MET A 208 -14.75 4.63 -12.08
N TYR A 209 -13.54 4.76 -11.53
CA TYR A 209 -13.24 5.74 -10.47
C TYR A 209 -13.51 7.17 -10.95
N PHE A 210 -12.96 7.55 -12.10
CA PHE A 210 -13.11 8.90 -12.62
C PHE A 210 -14.52 9.19 -13.14
N VAL A 211 -15.23 8.19 -13.67
CA VAL A 211 -16.65 8.30 -13.99
C VAL A 211 -17.48 8.55 -12.72
N MET A 212 -17.20 7.86 -11.61
CA MET A 212 -17.87 8.12 -10.33
C MET A 212 -17.60 9.54 -9.81
N LEU A 213 -16.38 10.06 -9.93
CA LEU A 213 -16.07 11.46 -9.60
C LEU A 213 -16.81 12.45 -10.52
N GLY A 214 -16.86 12.17 -11.82
CA GLY A 214 -17.61 12.97 -12.79
C GLY A 214 -19.11 12.97 -12.53
N LEU A 215 -19.67 11.80 -12.18
CA LEU A 215 -21.06 11.64 -11.74
C LEU A 215 -21.32 12.39 -10.43
N SER A 216 -20.42 12.31 -9.45
CA SER A 216 -20.53 13.04 -8.18
C SER A 216 -20.69 14.55 -8.40
N ALA A 217 -19.90 15.12 -9.31
CA ALA A 217 -20.01 16.52 -9.67
C ALA A 217 -21.26 16.84 -10.52
N SER A 218 -21.72 15.89 -11.35
CA SER A 218 -22.94 16.05 -12.14
C SER A 218 -24.21 16.07 -11.27
N LEU A 219 -24.19 15.40 -10.11
CA LEU A 219 -25.29 15.41 -9.14
C LEU A 219 -25.55 16.81 -8.56
N THR A 220 -24.51 17.62 -8.38
CA THR A 220 -24.63 19.00 -7.89
C THR A 220 -25.58 19.84 -8.76
N PRO A 221 -26.48 20.66 -8.17
CA PRO A 221 -27.37 21.52 -8.94
C PRO A 221 -26.63 22.50 -9.86
N VAL A 222 -27.25 22.83 -10.98
CA VAL A 222 -26.64 23.73 -11.97
C VAL A 222 -26.72 25.19 -11.49
N GLY A 223 -25.58 25.73 -11.03
CA GLY A 223 -25.46 27.07 -10.44
C GLY A 223 -24.86 28.15 -11.34
N GLY A 224 -24.68 27.90 -12.64
CA GLY A 224 -24.15 28.87 -13.62
C GLY A 224 -22.62 29.09 -13.60
N GLY A 225 -21.90 28.61 -12.58
CA GLY A 225 -20.44 28.66 -12.51
C GLY A 225 -19.74 27.62 -13.42
N TRP A 226 -18.47 27.89 -13.77
CA TRP A 226 -17.65 27.02 -14.63
C TRP A 226 -17.01 25.85 -13.87
N LYS A 227 -16.73 25.99 -12.56
CA LYS A 227 -16.04 24.98 -11.74
C LYS A 227 -16.66 23.58 -11.81
N ARG A 228 -17.98 23.48 -11.67
CA ARG A 228 -18.71 22.19 -11.71
C ARG A 228 -18.50 21.48 -13.05
N ILE A 229 -18.75 22.18 -14.16
CA ILE A 229 -18.66 21.58 -15.49
C ILE A 229 -17.22 21.26 -15.86
N THR A 230 -16.27 22.15 -15.53
CA THR A 230 -14.84 21.91 -15.76
C THR A 230 -14.38 20.67 -15.00
N PHE A 231 -14.66 20.55 -13.70
CA PHE A 231 -14.28 19.37 -12.95
C PHE A 231 -14.92 18.09 -13.51
N ALA A 232 -16.24 18.09 -13.73
CA ALA A 232 -16.94 16.91 -14.23
C ALA A 232 -16.43 16.46 -15.61
N THR A 233 -16.29 17.39 -16.56
CA THR A 233 -15.75 17.11 -17.90
C THR A 233 -14.30 16.62 -17.83
N THR A 234 -13.45 17.21 -16.98
CA THR A 234 -12.07 16.74 -16.79
C THR A 234 -12.05 15.32 -16.24
N MET A 235 -12.90 14.95 -15.28
CA MET A 235 -12.96 13.57 -14.77
C MET A 235 -13.39 12.58 -15.85
N TYR A 236 -14.44 12.89 -16.64
CA TYR A 236 -14.83 12.04 -17.78
C TYR A 236 -13.73 11.98 -18.86
N ALA A 237 -12.98 13.06 -19.09
CA ALA A 237 -11.86 13.08 -20.01
C ALA A 237 -10.69 12.20 -19.51
N ILE A 238 -10.35 12.25 -18.21
CA ILE A 238 -9.34 11.35 -17.61
C ILE A 238 -9.80 9.89 -17.76
N ALA A 239 -11.07 9.59 -17.48
CA ALA A 239 -11.63 8.24 -17.65
C ALA A 239 -11.51 7.72 -19.09
N GLY A 240 -11.69 8.59 -20.09
CA GLY A 240 -11.58 8.25 -21.50
C GLY A 240 -10.15 8.18 -22.05
N ILE A 241 -9.32 9.17 -21.72
CA ILE A 241 -7.99 9.34 -22.30
C ILE A 241 -6.98 8.40 -21.65
N VAL A 242 -7.00 8.29 -20.31
CA VAL A 242 -6.05 7.45 -19.57
C VAL A 242 -6.63 6.05 -19.33
N GLY A 243 -7.94 5.96 -19.11
CA GLY A 243 -8.65 4.71 -18.85
C GLY A 243 -9.17 4.04 -20.14
N TRP A 244 -10.50 4.00 -20.26
CA TRP A 244 -11.21 3.36 -21.35
C TRP A 244 -11.94 4.40 -22.22
N PRO A 245 -11.57 4.60 -23.50
CA PRO A 245 -12.09 5.69 -24.33
C PRO A 245 -13.61 5.75 -24.45
N PHE A 246 -14.27 4.59 -24.50
CA PHE A 246 -15.73 4.54 -24.65
C PHE A 246 -16.48 4.96 -23.37
N SER A 247 -15.80 5.07 -22.22
CA SER A 247 -16.41 5.59 -20.98
C SER A 247 -16.89 7.04 -21.10
N VAL A 248 -16.37 7.82 -22.07
CA VAL A 248 -16.81 9.19 -22.36
C VAL A 248 -18.30 9.25 -22.71
N LEU A 249 -18.88 8.17 -23.23
CA LEU A 249 -20.31 8.06 -23.52
C LEU A 249 -21.18 8.32 -22.27
N LEU A 250 -20.70 7.94 -21.08
CA LEU A 250 -21.40 8.18 -19.81
C LEU A 250 -21.49 9.67 -19.46
N GLY A 251 -20.60 10.50 -20.02
CA GLY A 251 -20.61 11.95 -19.87
C GLY A 251 -21.54 12.69 -20.84
N VAL A 252 -22.05 12.05 -21.89
CA VAL A 252 -22.87 12.71 -22.93
C VAL A 252 -24.12 13.40 -22.36
N PRO A 253 -24.92 12.79 -21.46
CA PRO A 253 -26.07 13.47 -20.87
C PRO A 253 -25.71 14.73 -20.07
N LEU A 254 -24.51 14.79 -19.46
CA LEU A 254 -24.01 15.99 -18.79
C LEU A 254 -23.73 17.12 -19.80
N VAL A 255 -23.16 16.79 -20.96
CA VAL A 255 -22.91 17.77 -22.03
C VAL A 255 -24.24 18.37 -22.52
N LEU A 256 -25.24 17.51 -22.76
CA LEU A 256 -26.57 17.95 -23.15
C LEU A 256 -27.23 18.80 -22.05
N GLU A 257 -27.06 18.45 -20.77
CA GLU A 257 -27.54 19.26 -19.65
C GLU A 257 -26.89 20.64 -19.64
N GLN A 258 -25.57 20.70 -19.82
CA GLN A 258 -24.82 21.94 -19.77
C GLN A 258 -25.28 22.91 -20.88
N LEU A 259 -25.49 22.41 -22.09
CA LEU A 259 -25.82 23.22 -23.27
C LEU A 259 -27.30 23.60 -23.35
N PHE A 260 -28.20 22.69 -22.97
CA PHE A 260 -29.63 22.84 -23.27
C PHE A 260 -30.54 22.91 -22.03
N VAL A 261 -30.06 22.54 -20.84
CA VAL A 261 -30.91 22.43 -19.64
C VAL A 261 -30.62 23.55 -18.65
N ARG A 262 -31.70 24.26 -18.26
CA ARG A 262 -31.64 25.47 -17.42
C ARG A 262 -31.25 25.15 -15.96
N GLY A 263 -31.63 23.98 -15.47
CA GLY A 263 -31.31 23.50 -14.13
C GLY A 263 -32.44 23.79 -13.12
N THR A 264 -32.33 23.18 -11.94
CA THR A 264 -33.39 23.23 -10.89
C THR A 264 -33.34 24.51 -10.05
N VAL A 265 -32.21 25.20 -10.01
CA VAL A 265 -31.99 26.39 -9.16
C VAL A 265 -31.95 27.69 -9.97
N GLN A 266 -31.38 27.66 -11.18
CA GLN A 266 -31.16 28.85 -11.98
C GLN A 266 -32.48 29.40 -12.57
N LYS A 267 -32.75 30.69 -12.33
CA LYS A 267 -33.85 31.44 -12.98
C LYS A 267 -33.26 32.26 -14.12
N VAL A 268 -33.67 32.00 -15.36
CA VAL A 268 -33.26 32.80 -16.53
C VAL A 268 -34.31 33.90 -16.75
N PRO A 269 -33.98 35.20 -16.62
CA PRO A 269 -34.91 36.29 -16.89
C PRO A 269 -35.33 36.31 -18.37
N ALA A 270 -36.59 36.66 -18.63
CA ALA A 270 -37.08 36.81 -20.01
C ALA A 270 -36.25 37.87 -20.75
N GLY A 271 -35.75 37.53 -21.95
CA GLY A 271 -34.91 38.41 -22.79
C GLY A 271 -33.39 38.19 -22.71
N LEU A 272 -32.87 37.40 -21.75
CA LEU A 272 -31.42 37.14 -21.60
C LEU A 272 -30.98 35.73 -22.04
N THR A 273 -31.84 35.00 -22.76
CA THR A 273 -31.61 33.62 -23.19
C THR A 273 -30.35 33.47 -24.05
N ALA A 274 -30.09 34.40 -24.97
CA ALA A 274 -28.90 34.36 -25.84
C ALA A 274 -27.58 34.47 -25.03
N ARG A 275 -27.53 35.41 -24.07
CA ARG A 275 -26.38 35.59 -23.16
C ARG A 275 -26.19 34.36 -22.26
N TRP A 276 -27.28 33.76 -21.79
CA TRP A 276 -27.24 32.52 -21.00
C TRP A 276 -26.64 31.36 -21.80
N SER A 277 -27.11 31.14 -23.04
CA SER A 277 -26.61 30.07 -23.92
C SER A 277 -25.14 30.28 -24.26
N MET A 278 -24.72 31.51 -24.58
CA MET A 278 -23.33 31.85 -24.87
C MET A 278 -22.42 31.58 -23.67
N LEU A 279 -22.83 31.94 -22.45
CA LEU A 279 -22.05 31.69 -21.23
C LEU A 279 -21.88 30.19 -20.96
N ARG A 280 -22.93 29.39 -21.17
CA ARG A 280 -22.89 27.93 -21.01
C ARG A 280 -21.98 27.28 -22.04
N ALA A 281 -22.05 27.69 -23.30
CA ALA A 281 -21.19 27.24 -24.38
C ALA A 281 -19.72 27.61 -24.12
N ARG A 282 -19.44 28.84 -23.67
CA ARG A 282 -18.09 29.27 -23.27
C ARG A 282 -17.55 28.41 -22.12
N ASN A 283 -18.34 28.20 -21.07
CA ASN A 283 -17.91 27.37 -19.93
C ASN A 283 -17.67 25.92 -20.34
N PHE A 284 -18.46 25.38 -21.27
CA PHE A 284 -18.24 24.06 -21.84
C PHE A 284 -16.95 24.03 -22.70
N GLY A 285 -16.69 25.06 -23.49
CA GLY A 285 -15.44 25.21 -24.24
C GLY A 285 -14.20 25.20 -23.33
N ILE A 286 -14.24 25.95 -22.23
CA ILE A 286 -13.18 25.93 -21.21
C ILE A 286 -13.01 24.51 -20.63
N ALA A 287 -14.12 23.87 -20.26
CA ALA A 287 -14.10 22.51 -19.73
C ALA A 287 -13.50 21.50 -20.72
N LEU A 288 -13.80 21.64 -22.01
CA LEU A 288 -13.25 20.79 -23.08
C LEU A 288 -11.74 21.00 -23.26
N ILE A 289 -11.26 22.25 -23.21
CA ILE A 289 -9.83 22.55 -23.27
C ILE A 289 -9.09 21.95 -22.07
N CYS A 290 -9.62 22.13 -20.86
CA CYS A 290 -9.05 21.53 -19.65
C CYS A 290 -9.02 19.99 -19.74
N GLY A 291 -10.11 19.36 -20.20
CA GLY A 291 -10.15 17.92 -20.41
C GLY A 291 -9.18 17.42 -21.47
N ALA A 292 -9.09 18.12 -22.60
CA ALA A 292 -8.19 17.77 -23.71
C ALA A 292 -6.71 17.91 -23.33
N SER A 293 -6.38 18.83 -22.40
CA SER A 293 -4.99 19.00 -21.92
C SER A 293 -4.40 17.74 -21.27
N ILE A 294 -5.24 16.83 -20.77
CA ILE A 294 -4.82 15.52 -20.22
C ILE A 294 -4.17 14.63 -21.30
N ALA A 295 -4.52 14.81 -22.58
CA ALA A 295 -3.89 14.07 -23.66
C ALA A 295 -2.40 14.43 -23.83
N ILE A 296 -1.98 15.64 -23.41
CA ILE A 296 -0.59 16.10 -23.57
C ILE A 296 0.39 15.19 -22.81
N PRO A 297 0.30 15.01 -21.47
CA PRO A 297 1.23 14.14 -20.76
C PRO A 297 1.14 12.68 -21.20
N VAL A 298 -0.06 12.19 -21.57
CA VAL A 298 -0.25 10.82 -22.08
C VAL A 298 0.52 10.62 -23.38
N VAL A 299 0.30 11.48 -24.37
CA VAL A 299 0.98 11.43 -25.67
C VAL A 299 2.49 11.62 -25.50
N MET A 300 2.93 12.51 -24.61
CA MET A 300 4.35 12.73 -24.33
C MET A 300 5.03 11.47 -23.79
N VAL A 301 4.46 10.85 -22.75
CA VAL A 301 5.03 9.66 -22.11
C VAL A 301 4.98 8.46 -23.04
N ASP A 302 3.84 8.22 -23.69
CA ASP A 302 3.71 7.09 -24.62
C ASP A 302 4.65 7.26 -25.82
N SER A 303 4.73 8.47 -26.39
CA SER A 303 5.66 8.72 -27.51
C SER A 303 7.13 8.57 -27.11
N ALA A 304 7.48 8.91 -25.86
CA ALA A 304 8.81 8.67 -25.33
C ALA A 304 9.09 7.17 -25.13
N ALA A 305 8.14 6.39 -24.61
CA ALA A 305 8.31 4.96 -24.41
C ALA A 305 8.43 4.18 -25.74
N TYR A 306 7.62 4.56 -26.73
CA TYR A 306 7.62 3.97 -28.07
C TYR A 306 8.67 4.56 -29.03
N GLN A 307 9.36 5.64 -28.64
CA GLN A 307 10.32 6.39 -29.46
C GLN A 307 9.75 6.87 -30.81
N LYS A 308 8.44 7.12 -30.88
CA LYS A 308 7.76 7.71 -32.03
C LYS A 308 6.47 8.37 -31.57
N LEU A 309 5.97 9.35 -32.34
CA LEU A 309 4.70 10.00 -32.04
C LEU A 309 3.56 8.99 -32.07
N VAL A 310 2.93 8.74 -30.92
CA VAL A 310 1.75 7.88 -30.81
C VAL A 310 0.64 8.54 -30.00
N ILE A 311 -0.59 8.29 -30.43
CA ILE A 311 -1.79 8.66 -29.69
C ILE A 311 -2.52 7.36 -29.38
N VAL A 312 -2.12 6.71 -28.29
CA VAL A 312 -2.61 5.38 -27.90
C VAL A 312 -4.15 5.32 -27.83
N PRO A 313 -4.86 6.28 -27.21
CA PRO A 313 -6.33 6.24 -27.16
C PRO A 313 -6.98 6.26 -28.55
N LEU A 314 -6.38 6.96 -29.52
CA LEU A 314 -6.86 6.99 -30.91
C LEU A 314 -6.60 5.67 -31.62
N ASN A 315 -5.42 5.06 -31.42
CA ASN A 315 -5.11 3.74 -31.95
C ASN A 315 -6.08 2.68 -31.41
N LEU A 316 -6.42 2.74 -30.12
CA LEU A 316 -7.38 1.84 -29.49
C LEU A 316 -8.80 2.02 -30.06
N ILE A 317 -9.24 3.25 -30.29
CA ILE A 317 -10.52 3.54 -30.97
C ILE A 317 -10.49 2.99 -32.40
N LYS A 318 -9.41 3.24 -33.15
CA LYS A 318 -9.25 2.75 -34.52
C LYS A 318 -9.32 1.22 -34.58
N TYR A 319 -8.65 0.54 -33.66
CA TYR A 319 -8.67 -0.92 -33.56
C TYR A 319 -10.08 -1.47 -33.28
N ASN A 320 -10.85 -0.84 -32.39
CA ASN A 320 -12.19 -1.34 -32.02
C ASN A 320 -13.29 -0.95 -33.02
N LEU A 321 -13.26 0.25 -33.61
CA LEU A 321 -14.32 0.74 -34.48
C LEU A 321 -14.03 0.58 -35.97
N PHE A 322 -12.75 0.57 -36.36
CA PHE A 322 -12.31 0.51 -37.75
C PHE A 322 -11.22 -0.57 -37.93
N PRO A 323 -11.53 -1.84 -37.57
CA PRO A 323 -10.53 -2.91 -37.61
C PRO A 323 -10.08 -3.23 -39.03
N VAL A 324 -8.82 -3.67 -39.14
CA VAL A 324 -8.29 -4.27 -40.38
C VAL A 324 -8.96 -5.62 -40.59
N PRO A 325 -9.29 -6.03 -41.83
CA PRO A 325 -9.89 -7.34 -42.10
C PRO A 325 -9.07 -8.48 -41.47
N GLY A 326 -9.74 -9.35 -40.70
CA GLY A 326 -9.12 -10.47 -39.98
C GLY A 326 -8.47 -10.09 -38.63
N ALA A 327 -8.43 -8.81 -38.28
CA ALA A 327 -8.06 -8.31 -36.96
C ALA A 327 -9.26 -7.62 -36.29
N GLY A 328 -9.09 -7.17 -35.06
CA GLY A 328 -10.07 -6.32 -34.38
C GLY A 328 -10.80 -6.99 -33.23
N PRO A 329 -11.93 -6.41 -32.81
CA PRO A 329 -12.55 -6.77 -31.55
C PRO A 329 -13.01 -8.22 -31.47
N ASP A 330 -13.43 -8.83 -32.58
CA ASP A 330 -14.02 -10.17 -32.60
C ASP A 330 -12.97 -11.30 -32.62
N LEU A 331 -11.67 -10.96 -32.59
CA LEU A 331 -10.55 -11.86 -32.83
C LEU A 331 -10.49 -13.04 -31.83
N TYR A 332 -10.87 -12.80 -30.58
CA TYR A 332 -10.83 -13.80 -29.51
C TYR A 332 -12.22 -14.42 -29.24
N GLY A 333 -13.12 -14.33 -30.22
CA GLY A 333 -14.51 -14.74 -30.11
C GLY A 333 -15.41 -13.64 -29.54
N THR A 334 -16.71 -13.90 -29.58
CA THR A 334 -17.74 -12.96 -29.11
C THR A 334 -18.82 -13.68 -28.35
N GLU A 335 -19.33 -13.05 -27.31
CA GLU A 335 -20.37 -13.59 -26.46
C GLU A 335 -21.79 -13.29 -27.00
N PRO A 336 -22.82 -14.04 -26.58
CA PRO A 336 -24.21 -13.80 -26.97
C PRO A 336 -24.77 -12.45 -26.49
N TRP A 337 -25.90 -12.03 -27.06
CA TRP A 337 -26.41 -10.67 -26.83
C TRP A 337 -26.77 -10.34 -25.37
N TYR A 338 -27.16 -11.36 -24.63
CA TYR A 338 -27.56 -11.24 -23.24
C TYR A 338 -26.37 -11.34 -22.27
N PHE A 339 -25.12 -11.42 -22.76
CA PHE A 339 -23.94 -11.62 -21.92
C PHE A 339 -23.81 -10.56 -20.82
N TYR A 340 -23.86 -9.27 -21.18
CA TYR A 340 -23.76 -8.19 -20.20
C TYR A 340 -24.89 -8.21 -19.18
N LEU A 341 -26.09 -8.63 -19.57
CA LEU A 341 -27.23 -8.76 -18.67
C LEU A 341 -27.03 -9.93 -17.69
N LEU A 342 -26.60 -11.10 -18.16
CA LEU A 342 -26.32 -12.25 -17.30
C LEU A 342 -25.17 -11.97 -16.34
N ASN A 343 -24.11 -11.33 -16.83
CA ASN A 343 -22.96 -10.96 -16.02
C ASN A 343 -23.36 -9.95 -14.93
N ALA A 344 -24.04 -8.87 -15.32
CA ALA A 344 -24.53 -7.89 -14.36
C ALA A 344 -25.54 -8.51 -13.37
N LEU A 345 -26.34 -9.49 -13.79
CA LEU A 345 -27.27 -10.20 -12.90
C LEU A 345 -26.51 -11.07 -11.89
N ALA A 346 -25.43 -11.74 -12.30
CA ALA A 346 -24.59 -12.51 -11.38
C ALA A 346 -23.88 -11.61 -10.36
N ASN A 347 -23.42 -10.43 -10.79
CA ASN A 347 -22.62 -9.51 -9.96
C ASN A 347 -23.45 -8.56 -9.10
N PHE A 348 -24.65 -8.16 -9.56
CA PHE A 348 -25.52 -7.18 -8.90
C PHE A 348 -26.90 -7.71 -8.53
N ASN A 349 -27.25 -8.95 -8.89
CA ASN A 349 -28.47 -9.66 -8.49
C ASN A 349 -29.76 -8.80 -8.62
N ILE A 350 -30.48 -8.57 -7.52
CA ILE A 350 -31.72 -7.78 -7.44
C ILE A 350 -31.49 -6.32 -7.85
N LEU A 351 -30.26 -5.81 -7.76
CA LEU A 351 -29.96 -4.42 -8.12
C LEU A 351 -30.02 -4.17 -9.61
N LEU A 352 -29.70 -5.15 -10.46
CA LEU A 352 -29.80 -4.97 -11.91
C LEU A 352 -31.23 -4.67 -12.37
N PRO A 353 -32.26 -5.49 -12.06
CA PRO A 353 -33.63 -5.18 -12.47
C PRO A 353 -34.13 -3.87 -11.85
N LEU A 354 -33.72 -3.55 -10.61
CA LEU A 354 -34.00 -2.24 -10.02
C LEU A 354 -33.36 -1.10 -10.82
N ALA A 355 -32.12 -1.26 -11.28
CA ALA A 355 -31.43 -0.25 -12.07
C ALA A 355 -32.11 -0.03 -13.43
N LEU A 356 -32.48 -1.11 -14.13
CA LEU A 356 -33.16 -1.06 -15.43
C LEU A 356 -34.57 -0.44 -15.35
N LEU A 357 -35.26 -0.62 -14.22
CA LEU A 357 -36.61 -0.09 -14.01
C LEU A 357 -36.63 1.34 -13.45
N SER A 358 -35.49 1.97 -13.24
CA SER A 358 -35.40 3.31 -12.63
C SER A 358 -36.10 4.42 -13.41
N LEU A 359 -35.99 4.45 -14.75
CA LEU A 359 -36.70 5.40 -15.59
C LEU A 359 -38.22 5.13 -15.63
N PRO A 360 -38.70 3.89 -15.85
CA PRO A 360 -40.12 3.55 -15.66
C PRO A 360 -40.66 3.93 -14.27
N PHE A 361 -39.92 3.64 -13.20
CA PHE A 361 -40.32 3.97 -11.84
C PHE A 361 -40.35 5.48 -11.59
N LEU A 362 -39.47 6.24 -12.23
CA LEU A 362 -39.55 7.70 -12.20
C LEU A 362 -40.86 8.20 -12.82
N LEU A 363 -41.27 7.66 -13.97
CA LEU A 363 -42.53 8.01 -14.64
C LEU A 363 -43.76 7.62 -13.81
N VAL A 364 -43.77 6.42 -13.23
CA VAL A 364 -44.85 5.98 -12.33
C VAL A 364 -44.95 6.91 -11.12
N THR A 365 -43.83 7.31 -10.52
CA THR A 365 -43.82 8.26 -9.40
C THR A 365 -44.39 9.62 -9.79
N LEU A 366 -44.09 10.10 -11.00
CA LEU A 366 -44.71 11.31 -11.53
C LEU A 366 -46.23 11.17 -11.76
N ALA A 367 -46.76 9.96 -11.91
CA ALA A 367 -48.20 9.75 -11.99
C ALA A 367 -48.85 9.66 -10.59
N VAL A 368 -48.25 8.89 -9.68
CA VAL A 368 -48.90 8.48 -8.41
C VAL A 368 -48.47 9.28 -7.18
N ASP A 369 -47.30 9.92 -7.19
CA ASP A 369 -46.73 10.60 -6.03
C ASP A 369 -45.87 11.83 -6.43
N LYS A 370 -46.51 12.78 -7.12
CA LYS A 370 -45.87 14.02 -7.62
C LYS A 370 -45.21 14.86 -6.52
N LYS A 371 -45.76 14.83 -5.30
CA LYS A 371 -45.27 15.63 -4.16
C LYS A 371 -43.84 15.29 -3.76
N ARG A 372 -43.36 14.11 -4.13
CA ARG A 372 -41.99 13.64 -3.91
C ARG A 372 -40.93 14.48 -4.66
N PHE A 373 -41.32 15.24 -5.68
CA PHE A 373 -40.43 16.19 -6.38
C PHE A 373 -40.67 17.66 -5.98
N GLY A 374 -41.44 17.90 -4.91
CA GLY A 374 -41.81 19.24 -4.46
C GLY A 374 -43.19 19.69 -4.93
N ASP A 375 -43.62 20.86 -4.46
CA ASP A 375 -44.86 21.48 -4.88
C ASP A 375 -44.67 22.11 -6.27
N ALA A 376 -45.58 21.83 -7.20
CA ALA A 376 -45.53 22.38 -8.56
C ALA A 376 -45.58 23.92 -8.55
N ARG A 377 -46.18 24.53 -7.50
CA ARG A 377 -46.25 25.99 -7.31
C ARG A 377 -44.89 26.62 -6.97
N ASP A 378 -43.95 25.83 -6.43
CA ASP A 378 -42.62 26.31 -6.06
C ASP A 378 -41.63 26.29 -7.24
N ILE A 379 -42.04 25.70 -8.38
CA ILE A 379 -41.23 25.59 -9.59
C ILE A 379 -41.58 26.75 -10.52
N ALA A 380 -40.62 27.65 -10.74
CA ALA A 380 -40.83 28.77 -11.66
C ALA A 380 -40.91 28.29 -13.12
N THR A 381 -41.65 29.00 -13.98
CA THR A 381 -41.92 28.66 -15.39
C THR A 381 -40.66 28.41 -16.24
N MET A 382 -39.50 28.95 -15.84
CA MET A 382 -38.22 28.83 -16.54
C MET A 382 -37.19 27.93 -15.82
N GLN A 383 -37.61 27.13 -14.83
CA GLN A 383 -36.78 26.17 -14.11
C GLN A 383 -37.01 24.74 -14.59
N THR A 384 -35.97 23.90 -14.59
CA THR A 384 -36.09 22.48 -14.91
C THR A 384 -36.74 21.73 -13.76
N HIS A 385 -37.72 20.87 -14.07
CA HIS A 385 -38.38 20.03 -13.07
C HIS A 385 -37.37 19.06 -12.40
N PRO A 386 -37.39 18.86 -11.06
CA PRO A 386 -36.45 17.99 -10.36
C PRO A 386 -36.44 16.55 -10.89
N ALA A 387 -37.60 16.00 -11.29
CA ALA A 387 -37.66 14.67 -11.90
C ALA A 387 -36.95 14.61 -13.26
N THR A 388 -37.05 15.65 -14.10
CA THR A 388 -36.30 15.71 -15.37
C THR A 388 -34.80 15.79 -15.11
N SER A 389 -34.38 16.57 -14.12
CA SER A 389 -32.99 16.63 -13.69
C SER A 389 -32.50 15.27 -13.18
N LEU A 390 -33.30 14.56 -12.38
CA LEU A 390 -32.98 13.21 -11.94
C LEU A 390 -32.88 12.23 -13.11
N ALA A 391 -33.81 12.27 -14.08
CA ALA A 391 -33.78 11.41 -15.27
C ALA A 391 -32.44 11.54 -16.03
N ILE A 392 -31.95 12.77 -16.23
CA ILE A 392 -30.66 13.04 -16.90
C ILE A 392 -29.49 12.34 -16.19
N ARG A 393 -29.56 12.14 -14.87
CA ARG A 393 -28.52 11.45 -14.07
C ARG A 393 -28.67 9.92 -14.08
N LEU A 394 -29.84 9.40 -14.47
CA LEU A 394 -30.15 7.97 -14.56
C LEU A 394 -29.91 7.40 -15.98
N VAL A 395 -30.15 8.21 -17.01
CA VAL A 395 -29.98 7.85 -18.43
C VAL A 395 -28.59 7.31 -18.81
N PRO A 396 -27.45 7.80 -18.29
CA PRO A 396 -26.13 7.32 -18.73
C PRO A 396 -25.97 5.79 -18.66
N PHE A 397 -26.49 5.14 -17.61
CA PHE A 397 -26.44 3.68 -17.48
C PHE A 397 -27.16 2.98 -18.64
N HIS A 398 -28.35 3.45 -18.99
CA HIS A 398 -29.18 2.88 -20.05
C HIS A 398 -28.55 3.10 -21.42
N LEU A 399 -28.02 4.30 -21.66
CA LEU A 399 -27.31 4.62 -22.89
C LEU A 399 -26.08 3.72 -23.07
N TYR A 400 -25.26 3.58 -22.03
CA TYR A 400 -24.04 2.78 -22.08
C TYR A 400 -24.34 1.30 -22.27
N LEU A 401 -25.30 0.76 -21.50
CA LEU A 401 -25.73 -0.62 -21.63
C LEU A 401 -26.33 -0.89 -23.01
N ALA A 402 -27.15 0.01 -23.55
CA ALA A 402 -27.73 -0.15 -24.88
C ALA A 402 -26.64 -0.19 -25.96
N VAL A 403 -25.68 0.74 -25.94
CA VAL A 403 -24.58 0.75 -26.91
C VAL A 403 -23.74 -0.52 -26.80
N LEU A 404 -23.35 -0.93 -25.59
CA LEU A 404 -22.61 -2.19 -25.40
C LEU A 404 -23.43 -3.42 -25.81
N THR A 405 -24.75 -3.38 -25.67
CA THR A 405 -25.63 -4.50 -26.03
C THR A 405 -25.88 -4.59 -27.54
N LEU A 406 -25.67 -3.50 -28.28
CA LEU A 406 -25.82 -3.47 -29.74
C LEU A 406 -24.56 -3.94 -30.48
N GLN A 407 -23.42 -4.01 -29.78
CA GLN A 407 -22.17 -4.50 -30.35
C GLN A 407 -22.02 -6.00 -30.07
N LYS A 408 -21.22 -6.69 -30.88
CA LYS A 408 -20.84 -8.08 -30.54
C LYS A 408 -20.14 -8.06 -29.19
N HIS A 409 -20.61 -8.94 -28.30
CA HIS A 409 -20.34 -8.83 -26.88
C HIS A 409 -18.99 -9.43 -26.56
N LYS A 410 -18.43 -8.92 -25.49
CA LYS A 410 -17.12 -9.34 -25.00
C LYS A 410 -17.15 -9.44 -23.50
N GLU A 411 -15.98 -9.41 -22.92
CA GLU A 411 -15.63 -9.48 -21.52
C GLU A 411 -16.37 -8.49 -20.61
N GLU A 412 -16.60 -8.92 -19.38
CA GLU A 412 -17.38 -8.19 -18.37
C GLU A 412 -16.78 -6.84 -17.98
N ARG A 413 -15.45 -6.71 -18.05
CA ARG A 413 -14.70 -5.53 -17.62
C ARG A 413 -15.11 -4.26 -18.36
N PHE A 414 -15.65 -4.37 -19.57
CA PHE A 414 -16.14 -3.20 -20.32
C PHE A 414 -17.37 -2.56 -19.68
N LEU A 415 -18.07 -3.26 -18.78
CA LEU A 415 -19.20 -2.70 -18.04
C LEU A 415 -18.76 -1.96 -16.75
N TYR A 416 -17.53 -2.15 -16.27
CA TYR A 416 -17.02 -1.54 -15.02
C TYR A 416 -17.24 -0.02 -14.96
N PRO A 417 -16.97 0.77 -16.03
CA PRO A 417 -17.18 2.22 -15.98
C PRO A 417 -18.60 2.65 -15.60
N ALA A 418 -19.60 1.80 -15.85
CA ALA A 418 -21.01 2.09 -15.58
C ALA A 418 -21.48 1.65 -14.18
N TYR A 419 -20.66 0.99 -13.37
CA TYR A 419 -21.09 0.40 -12.09
C TYR A 419 -21.61 1.44 -11.09
N GLY A 420 -20.98 2.62 -10.99
CA GLY A 420 -21.49 3.71 -10.14
C GLY A 420 -22.88 4.20 -10.58
N HIS A 421 -23.13 4.25 -11.89
CA HIS A 421 -24.46 4.59 -12.40
C HIS A 421 -25.47 3.47 -12.13
N LEU A 422 -25.09 2.19 -12.27
CA LEU A 422 -25.95 1.06 -11.93
C LEU A 422 -26.43 1.15 -10.48
N ILE A 423 -25.50 1.38 -9.53
CA ILE A 423 -25.82 1.52 -8.11
C ILE A 423 -26.76 2.71 -7.85
N LEU A 424 -26.51 3.87 -8.46
CA LEU A 424 -27.41 5.03 -8.33
C LEU A 424 -28.82 4.70 -8.83
N ASN A 425 -28.93 4.07 -9.98
CA ASN A 425 -30.21 3.69 -10.57
C ASN A 425 -30.96 2.71 -9.65
N ALA A 426 -30.29 1.69 -9.13
CA ALA A 426 -30.88 0.73 -8.19
C ALA A 426 -31.33 1.39 -6.88
N ALA A 427 -30.50 2.27 -6.31
CA ALA A 427 -30.78 2.98 -5.06
C ALA A 427 -31.98 3.93 -5.20
N VAL A 428 -32.09 4.65 -6.33
CA VAL A 428 -33.24 5.51 -6.63
C VAL A 428 -34.51 4.66 -6.77
N SER A 429 -34.46 3.56 -7.54
CA SER A 429 -35.59 2.64 -7.69
C SER A 429 -36.10 2.10 -6.36
N LEU A 430 -35.19 1.64 -5.49
CA LEU A 430 -35.54 1.15 -4.15
C LEU A 430 -36.23 2.24 -3.31
N TYR A 431 -35.75 3.49 -3.40
CA TYR A 431 -36.38 4.61 -2.72
C TYR A 431 -37.77 4.94 -3.26
N LEU A 432 -37.96 4.93 -4.58
CA LEU A 432 -39.25 5.19 -5.22
C LEU A 432 -40.28 4.13 -4.85
N VAL A 433 -39.93 2.84 -4.93
CA VAL A 433 -40.82 1.73 -4.55
C VAL A 433 -41.21 1.79 -3.07
N ARG A 434 -40.25 2.06 -2.18
CA ARG A 434 -40.55 2.32 -0.76
C ARG A 434 -41.55 3.48 -0.61
N GLY A 435 -41.37 4.53 -1.41
CA GLY A 435 -42.25 5.68 -1.44
C GLY A 435 -43.69 5.36 -1.85
N TRP A 436 -43.88 4.52 -2.86
CA TRP A 436 -45.21 4.06 -3.27
C TRP A 436 -45.88 3.21 -2.20
N PHE A 437 -45.12 2.36 -1.52
CA PHE A 437 -45.64 1.57 -0.41
C PHE A 437 -46.12 2.47 0.73
N GLU A 438 -45.37 3.54 1.04
CA GLU A 438 -45.80 4.56 1.99
C GLU A 438 -47.05 5.32 1.53
N ALA A 439 -47.11 5.74 0.27
CA ALA A 439 -48.26 6.44 -0.29
C ALA A 439 -49.53 5.57 -0.26
N ALA A 440 -49.42 4.29 -0.60
CA ALA A 440 -50.49 3.32 -0.52
C ALA A 440 -50.96 3.12 0.93
N PHE A 441 -50.03 2.95 1.87
CA PHE A 441 -50.35 2.80 3.29
C PHE A 441 -51.06 4.04 3.85
N LEU A 442 -50.65 5.25 3.46
CA LEU A 442 -51.31 6.49 3.85
C LEU A 442 -52.72 6.58 3.28
N LYS A 443 -52.93 6.14 2.02
CA LYS A 443 -54.24 6.10 1.39
C LYS A 443 -55.19 5.12 2.10
N VAL A 444 -54.68 3.97 2.56
CA VAL A 444 -55.47 2.96 3.28
C VAL A 444 -55.75 3.38 4.73
N THR A 445 -54.74 3.86 5.45
CA THR A 445 -54.87 4.13 6.90
C THR A 445 -55.36 5.55 7.23
N SER A 446 -55.32 6.47 6.25
CA SER A 446 -55.64 7.89 6.40
C SER A 446 -54.92 8.58 7.57
N SER A 447 -53.83 7.99 8.09
CA SER A 447 -53.16 8.43 9.31
C SER A 447 -51.64 8.54 9.10
N PRO A 448 -51.12 9.78 8.96
CA PRO A 448 -49.69 10.02 8.92
C PRO A 448 -48.96 9.53 10.19
N TYR A 449 -49.63 9.58 11.35
CA TYR A 449 -49.10 9.10 12.63
C TYR A 449 -48.88 7.58 12.66
N ARG A 450 -49.82 6.78 12.14
CA ARG A 450 -49.63 5.32 12.03
C ARG A 450 -48.50 5.00 11.08
N ALA A 451 -48.39 5.76 10.00
CA ALA A 451 -47.32 5.58 9.03
C ALA A 451 -45.94 5.87 9.67
N THR A 452 -45.81 6.85 10.58
CA THR A 452 -44.53 7.17 11.27
C THR A 452 -44.08 6.11 12.28
N ARG A 453 -45.03 5.45 12.93
CA ARG A 453 -44.78 4.40 13.95
C ARG A 453 -44.47 3.03 13.35
N THR A 454 -44.92 2.75 12.12
CA THR A 454 -44.69 1.44 11.52
C THR A 454 -43.24 1.24 11.04
N SER A 455 -42.71 0.07 11.34
CA SER A 455 -41.40 -0.41 10.87
C SER A 455 -41.47 -1.13 9.53
N VAL A 456 -42.67 -1.30 8.96
CA VAL A 456 -42.90 -2.06 7.72
C VAL A 456 -42.07 -1.53 6.55
N PHE A 457 -41.99 -0.21 6.35
CA PHE A 457 -41.19 0.38 5.27
C PHE A 457 -39.68 0.17 5.47
N SER A 458 -39.19 0.23 6.71
CA SER A 458 -37.77 -0.01 6.98
C SER A 458 -37.43 -1.50 6.93
N HIS A 459 -38.36 -2.39 7.28
CA HIS A 459 -38.21 -3.83 7.06
C HIS A 459 -38.14 -4.16 5.57
N PHE A 460 -39.02 -3.61 4.74
CA PHE A 460 -38.97 -3.81 3.28
C PHE A 460 -37.61 -3.42 2.70
N THR A 461 -37.13 -2.21 2.98
CA THR A 461 -35.82 -1.75 2.48
C THR A 461 -34.67 -2.59 3.02
N ARG A 462 -34.67 -2.92 4.33
CA ARG A 462 -33.64 -3.78 4.92
C ARG A 462 -33.65 -5.17 4.30
N ALA A 463 -34.82 -5.75 4.04
CA ALA A 463 -34.93 -7.06 3.41
C ALA A 463 -34.29 -7.07 2.01
N VAL A 464 -34.52 -6.04 1.18
CA VAL A 464 -33.88 -5.94 -0.14
C VAL A 464 -32.36 -5.80 -0.01
N ILE A 465 -31.87 -4.88 0.82
CA ILE A 465 -30.43 -4.64 1.01
C ILE A 465 -29.72 -5.90 1.56
N VAL A 466 -30.28 -6.53 2.59
CA VAL A 466 -29.71 -7.75 3.19
C VAL A 466 -29.74 -8.91 2.20
N SER A 467 -30.83 -9.11 1.46
CA SER A 467 -30.92 -10.19 0.47
C SER A 467 -29.89 -10.01 -0.64
N THR A 468 -29.74 -8.80 -1.18
CA THR A 468 -28.68 -8.48 -2.15
C THR A 468 -27.30 -8.75 -1.57
N GLY A 469 -27.03 -8.30 -0.34
CA GLY A 469 -25.74 -8.50 0.31
C GLY A 469 -25.40 -9.96 0.55
N LEU A 470 -26.38 -10.78 0.95
CA LEU A 470 -26.20 -12.23 1.13
C LEU A 470 -25.91 -12.94 -0.20
N ILE A 471 -26.63 -12.59 -1.28
CA ILE A 471 -26.39 -13.17 -2.62
C ILE A 471 -25.01 -12.78 -3.13
N SER A 472 -24.63 -11.51 -2.98
CA SER A 472 -23.30 -11.03 -3.38
C SER A 472 -22.19 -11.63 -2.54
N PHE A 473 -22.37 -11.83 -1.22
CA PHE A 473 -21.42 -12.56 -0.40
C PHE A 473 -21.28 -14.02 -0.84
N ALA A 474 -22.39 -14.70 -1.16
CA ALA A 474 -22.36 -16.06 -1.71
C ALA A 474 -21.60 -16.13 -3.06
N ARG A 475 -21.72 -15.09 -3.90
CA ARG A 475 -20.95 -14.95 -5.15
C ARG A 475 -19.47 -14.73 -4.88
N ILE A 476 -19.10 -13.79 -4.01
CA ILE A 476 -17.70 -13.53 -3.62
C ILE A 476 -17.07 -14.80 -3.04
N SER A 477 -17.80 -15.49 -2.16
CA SER A 477 -17.37 -16.74 -1.57
C SER A 477 -17.15 -17.83 -2.62
N ALA A 478 -18.03 -17.94 -3.63
CA ALA A 478 -17.81 -18.86 -4.76
C ALA A 478 -16.54 -18.50 -5.53
N LEU A 479 -16.37 -17.23 -5.92
CA LEU A 479 -15.19 -16.78 -6.68
C LEU A 479 -13.88 -17.12 -5.95
N HIS A 480 -13.82 -16.87 -4.64
CA HIS A 480 -12.65 -17.20 -3.83
C HIS A 480 -12.48 -18.73 -3.68
N ASN A 481 -13.49 -19.46 -3.20
CA ASN A 481 -13.32 -20.87 -2.88
C ASN A 481 -13.18 -21.79 -4.11
N TYR A 482 -13.66 -21.37 -5.27
CA TYR A 482 -13.71 -22.22 -6.46
C TYR A 482 -12.56 -21.95 -7.44
N TYR A 483 -12.00 -20.74 -7.42
CA TYR A 483 -11.06 -20.28 -8.45
C TYR A 483 -9.74 -19.70 -7.91
N HIS A 484 -9.48 -19.74 -6.59
CA HIS A 484 -8.24 -19.20 -6.00
C HIS A 484 -7.02 -20.15 -6.08
N ALA A 485 -7.21 -21.38 -6.56
CA ALA A 485 -6.15 -22.38 -6.65
C ALA A 485 -4.85 -21.90 -7.34
N PRO A 486 -4.88 -21.08 -8.42
CA PRO A 486 -3.65 -20.53 -9.00
C PRO A 486 -2.85 -19.70 -7.99
N PHE A 487 -3.46 -18.81 -7.21
CA PHE A 487 -2.72 -18.03 -6.21
C PHE A 487 -2.12 -18.92 -5.11
N ASN A 488 -2.78 -20.02 -4.74
CA ASN A 488 -2.27 -20.95 -3.74
C ASN A 488 -1.07 -21.75 -4.26
N VAL A 489 -1.14 -22.28 -5.49
CA VAL A 489 -0.03 -23.04 -6.09
C VAL A 489 1.26 -22.22 -6.15
N PHE A 490 1.16 -20.96 -6.60
CA PHE A 490 2.33 -20.08 -6.68
C PHE A 490 2.82 -19.64 -5.29
N HIS A 491 1.91 -19.53 -4.31
CA HIS A 491 2.26 -19.29 -2.92
C HIS A 491 3.06 -20.45 -2.32
N ASP A 492 2.62 -21.69 -2.53
CA ASP A 492 3.29 -22.90 -2.03
C ASP A 492 4.65 -23.10 -2.71
N LEU A 493 4.75 -22.77 -4.01
CA LEU A 493 6.04 -22.73 -4.71
C LEU A 493 7.03 -21.80 -3.99
N GLN A 494 6.61 -20.58 -3.66
CA GLN A 494 7.46 -19.55 -3.06
C GLN A 494 7.80 -19.83 -1.59
N LEU A 495 6.81 -20.23 -0.77
CA LEU A 495 7.00 -20.34 0.69
C LEU A 495 7.41 -21.73 1.17
N TYR A 496 7.20 -22.77 0.36
CA TYR A 496 7.53 -24.13 0.77
C TYR A 496 8.51 -24.80 -0.19
N GLU A 497 8.16 -24.91 -1.48
CA GLU A 497 8.91 -25.79 -2.39
C GLU A 497 10.33 -25.27 -2.67
N LEU A 498 10.48 -23.97 -2.96
CA LEU A 498 11.79 -23.36 -3.22
C LEU A 498 12.67 -23.26 -1.95
N PRO A 499 12.17 -22.80 -0.78
CA PRO A 499 12.96 -22.82 0.44
C PRO A 499 13.41 -24.23 0.84
N ARG A 500 12.54 -25.24 0.65
CA ARG A 500 12.89 -26.64 0.91
C ARG A 500 13.98 -27.14 -0.04
N LEU A 501 13.92 -26.77 -1.32
CA LEU A 501 14.99 -27.08 -2.28
C LEU A 501 16.31 -26.40 -1.87
N ALA A 502 16.26 -25.11 -1.50
CA ALA A 502 17.42 -24.37 -1.04
C ALA A 502 18.08 -25.03 0.18
N LEU A 503 17.29 -25.37 1.21
CA LEU A 503 17.80 -26.06 2.41
C LEU A 503 18.30 -27.48 2.15
N THR A 504 17.75 -28.17 1.14
CA THR A 504 18.25 -29.50 0.77
C THR A 504 19.65 -29.43 0.15
N ILE A 505 19.96 -28.32 -0.53
CA ILE A 505 21.24 -28.13 -1.21
C ILE A 505 22.26 -27.43 -0.31
N GLN A 506 21.79 -26.48 0.50
CA GLN A 506 22.57 -25.67 1.44
C GLN A 506 21.98 -25.78 2.86
N PRO A 507 22.17 -26.92 3.56
CA PRO A 507 21.62 -27.14 4.90
C PRO A 507 22.09 -26.10 5.93
N GLU A 508 23.23 -25.45 5.68
CA GLU A 508 23.80 -24.37 6.49
C GLU A 508 22.94 -23.11 6.56
N LEU A 509 22.02 -22.88 5.60
CA LEU A 509 21.12 -21.72 5.61
C LEU A 509 20.17 -21.73 6.82
N ALA A 510 19.71 -22.91 7.24
CA ALA A 510 18.91 -23.08 8.45
C ALA A 510 19.12 -24.48 9.05
N PRO A 511 20.22 -24.72 9.79
CA PRO A 511 20.63 -26.06 10.22
C PRO A 511 19.68 -26.72 11.23
N LYS A 512 18.74 -25.94 11.81
CA LYS A 512 17.73 -26.42 12.76
C LYS A 512 16.39 -26.79 12.08
N VAL A 513 16.22 -26.46 10.80
CA VAL A 513 14.97 -26.70 10.07
C VAL A 513 15.03 -28.06 9.37
N ASP A 514 14.10 -28.94 9.74
CA ASP A 514 13.94 -30.24 9.09
C ASP A 514 13.13 -30.10 7.79
N THR A 515 13.76 -30.42 6.66
CA THR A 515 13.17 -30.34 5.30
C THR A 515 12.15 -31.45 5.01
N THR A 516 12.00 -32.42 5.91
CA THR A 516 11.01 -33.50 5.80
C THR A 516 9.68 -33.17 6.47
N LEU A 517 9.60 -32.04 7.18
CA LEU A 517 8.40 -31.60 7.88
C LEU A 517 7.21 -31.44 6.91
N PRO A 518 5.98 -31.75 7.37
CA PRO A 518 4.77 -31.41 6.64
C PRO A 518 4.65 -29.90 6.41
N HIS A 519 3.95 -29.51 5.35
CA HIS A 519 3.78 -28.12 4.91
C HIS A 519 3.63 -27.10 6.05
N ASP A 520 2.59 -27.24 6.87
CA ASP A 520 2.27 -26.25 7.91
C ASP A 520 3.32 -26.18 9.03
N ALA A 521 4.01 -27.29 9.30
CA ALA A 521 5.08 -27.34 10.31
C ALA A 521 6.37 -26.73 9.75
N PHE A 522 6.69 -26.99 8.48
CA PHE A 522 7.84 -26.42 7.79
C PHE A 522 7.72 -24.91 7.64
N VAL A 523 6.56 -24.42 7.17
CA VAL A 523 6.32 -22.97 7.03
C VAL A 523 6.46 -22.28 8.38
N LYS A 524 5.88 -22.81 9.46
CA LYS A 524 6.05 -22.26 10.82
C LYS A 524 7.50 -22.31 11.31
N ALA A 525 8.25 -23.35 10.95
CA ALA A 525 9.65 -23.48 11.33
C ALA A 525 10.54 -22.43 10.65
N ILE A 526 10.23 -22.07 9.39
CA ILE A 526 10.90 -20.98 8.67
C ILE A 526 10.43 -19.61 9.17
N ASP A 527 9.14 -19.44 9.45
CA ASP A 527 8.54 -18.16 9.86
C ASP A 527 9.06 -17.65 11.22
N LEU A 528 9.66 -18.53 12.03
CA LEU A 528 10.35 -18.19 13.28
C LEU A 528 11.78 -17.63 13.07
N ASP A 529 12.40 -17.86 11.91
CA ASP A 529 13.81 -17.56 11.61
C ASP A 529 13.96 -16.89 10.22
N GLN A 530 13.42 -15.68 10.01
CA GLN A 530 13.63 -14.82 8.82
C GLN A 530 13.29 -15.40 7.42
N ALA A 531 13.15 -14.53 6.42
CA ALA A 531 12.96 -14.96 5.02
C ALA A 531 14.25 -15.60 4.49
N LEU A 532 14.18 -16.88 4.11
CA LEU A 532 15.32 -17.62 3.58
C LEU A 532 15.81 -17.01 2.25
N PRO A 533 17.08 -16.61 2.11
CA PRO A 533 17.59 -16.08 0.85
C PRO A 533 17.62 -17.20 -0.20
N LEU A 534 17.02 -16.93 -1.36
CA LEU A 534 16.94 -17.90 -2.47
C LEU A 534 18.06 -17.71 -3.51
N ASP A 535 18.95 -16.72 -3.34
CA ASP A 535 20.03 -16.37 -4.30
C ASP A 535 20.91 -17.58 -4.67
N GLY A 536 21.10 -18.52 -3.74
CA GLY A 536 21.85 -19.76 -3.95
C GLY A 536 21.24 -20.69 -5.02
N LEU A 537 19.98 -20.48 -5.40
CA LEU A 537 19.30 -21.22 -6.47
C LEU A 537 19.58 -20.66 -7.86
N ALA A 538 20.06 -19.41 -8.00
CA ALA A 538 20.28 -18.77 -9.30
C ALA A 538 21.14 -19.60 -10.28
N PRO A 539 22.25 -20.26 -9.86
CA PRO A 539 23.07 -21.08 -10.77
C PRO A 539 22.35 -22.33 -11.32
N LEU A 540 21.23 -22.74 -10.71
CA LEU A 540 20.47 -23.89 -11.18
C LEU A 540 19.71 -23.59 -12.47
N ASN A 541 19.38 -22.31 -12.75
CA ASN A 541 18.51 -21.88 -13.84
C ASN A 541 17.18 -22.63 -13.85
N LEU A 542 16.48 -22.61 -12.71
CA LEU A 542 15.22 -23.34 -12.54
C LEU A 542 14.16 -22.82 -13.49
N ARG A 543 13.42 -23.74 -14.14
CA ARG A 543 12.35 -23.39 -15.08
C ARG A 543 10.98 -23.83 -14.58
N LEU A 544 10.06 -22.87 -14.48
CA LEU A 544 8.64 -23.09 -14.19
C LEU A 544 7.84 -23.01 -15.48
N CYS A 545 7.30 -24.14 -15.90
CA CYS A 545 6.50 -24.25 -17.10
C CYS A 545 5.00 -24.12 -16.81
N ILE A 546 4.29 -23.40 -17.66
CA ILE A 546 2.85 -23.16 -17.56
C ILE A 546 2.18 -23.88 -18.73
N GLY A 547 1.29 -24.82 -18.42
CA GLY A 547 0.58 -25.63 -19.42
C GLY A 547 -0.70 -24.97 -19.95
N LYS A 548 -1.74 -25.79 -20.16
CA LYS A 548 -3.00 -25.43 -20.84
C LYS A 548 -3.83 -24.33 -20.17
N GLU A 549 -3.62 -24.02 -18.89
CA GLU A 549 -4.30 -22.95 -18.16
C GLU A 549 -3.45 -21.67 -18.04
N TRP A 550 -2.63 -21.37 -19.05
CA TRP A 550 -1.77 -20.17 -19.08
C TRP A 550 -2.52 -18.86 -18.85
N HIS A 551 -3.79 -18.77 -19.27
CA HIS A 551 -4.65 -17.60 -19.10
C HIS A 551 -5.05 -17.35 -17.63
N ARG A 552 -4.74 -18.30 -16.71
CA ARG A 552 -4.92 -18.16 -15.26
C ARG A 552 -3.61 -17.95 -14.51
N TYR A 553 -2.49 -17.83 -15.23
CA TYR A 553 -1.22 -17.44 -14.64
C TYR A 553 -1.39 -16.12 -13.87
N PRO A 554 -1.08 -16.07 -12.57
CA PRO A 554 -1.37 -14.88 -11.77
C PRO A 554 -0.49 -13.70 -12.13
N SER A 555 0.84 -13.90 -12.23
CA SER A 555 1.86 -12.99 -12.77
C SER A 555 3.26 -13.41 -12.28
N SER A 556 4.30 -12.97 -12.97
CA SER A 556 5.72 -13.04 -12.58
C SER A 556 6.03 -12.34 -11.25
N TRP A 557 5.13 -11.48 -10.75
CA TRP A 557 5.19 -10.97 -9.38
C TRP A 557 5.08 -12.06 -8.30
N GLN A 558 4.49 -13.21 -8.64
CA GLN A 558 4.32 -14.37 -7.74
C GLN A 558 5.40 -15.45 -7.92
N VAL A 559 6.42 -15.19 -8.74
CA VAL A 559 7.50 -16.13 -9.06
C VAL A 559 8.83 -15.48 -8.67
N PRO A 560 9.69 -16.08 -7.84
CA PRO A 560 11.00 -15.52 -7.48
C PRO A 560 11.92 -15.30 -8.70
N ASP A 561 12.92 -14.43 -8.58
CA ASP A 561 13.77 -14.03 -9.73
C ASP A 561 14.71 -15.15 -10.22
N GLU A 562 14.94 -16.16 -9.38
CA GLU A 562 15.74 -17.36 -9.62
C GLU A 562 15.01 -18.42 -10.45
N VAL A 563 13.69 -18.26 -10.63
CA VAL A 563 12.84 -19.17 -11.40
C VAL A 563 12.36 -18.49 -12.67
N GLU A 564 12.62 -19.12 -13.81
CA GLU A 564 12.22 -18.64 -15.12
C GLU A 564 10.83 -19.19 -15.50
N PRO A 565 9.78 -18.36 -15.60
CA PRO A 565 8.48 -18.79 -16.11
C PRO A 565 8.54 -18.98 -17.64
N ARG A 566 8.03 -20.09 -18.16
CA ARG A 566 7.94 -20.40 -19.60
C ARG A 566 6.60 -21.06 -19.94
N PHE A 567 6.19 -21.00 -21.20
CA PHE A 567 4.98 -21.67 -21.69
C PHE A 567 5.30 -22.99 -22.37
N VAL A 568 4.44 -24.00 -22.17
CA VAL A 568 4.46 -25.24 -22.94
C VAL A 568 3.37 -25.16 -24.00
N ARG A 569 3.63 -25.75 -25.17
CA ARG A 569 2.64 -25.81 -26.25
C ARG A 569 1.39 -26.54 -25.77
N SER A 570 0.23 -25.97 -26.05
CA SER A 570 -1.09 -26.52 -25.70
C SER A 570 -1.97 -26.58 -26.94
N ALA A 571 -3.25 -26.94 -26.80
CA ALA A 571 -4.18 -26.92 -27.94
C ALA A 571 -4.55 -25.48 -28.39
N PHE A 572 -4.09 -24.45 -27.66
CA PHE A 572 -4.24 -23.06 -28.05
C PHE A 572 -3.35 -22.73 -29.27
N ASP A 573 -3.98 -22.33 -30.37
CA ASP A 573 -3.38 -21.99 -31.66
C ASP A 573 -3.27 -20.47 -31.89
N GLY A 574 -3.43 -19.68 -30.83
CA GLY A 574 -3.27 -18.23 -30.83
C GLY A 574 -1.86 -17.75 -30.45
N ILE A 575 -1.67 -16.44 -30.43
CA ILE A 575 -0.39 -15.84 -30.03
C ILE A 575 -0.30 -15.76 -28.50
N LEU A 576 0.76 -16.33 -27.93
CA LEU A 576 1.12 -16.13 -26.52
C LEU A 576 2.01 -14.89 -26.32
N PRO A 577 2.00 -14.32 -25.10
CA PRO A 577 2.92 -13.26 -24.71
C PRO A 577 4.40 -13.65 -24.93
N LYS A 578 5.22 -12.73 -25.42
CA LYS A 578 6.66 -12.89 -25.58
C LYS A 578 7.38 -12.28 -24.40
N GLU A 579 8.53 -12.79 -24.01
CA GLU A 579 9.38 -12.08 -23.06
C GLU A 579 9.88 -10.74 -23.61
N TRP A 580 10.08 -9.77 -22.73
CA TRP A 580 10.84 -8.59 -23.06
C TRP A 580 12.31 -8.94 -23.30
N GLU A 581 12.93 -8.24 -24.25
CA GLU A 581 14.38 -8.24 -24.34
C GLU A 581 14.96 -7.67 -23.05
N ALA A 582 16.13 -8.18 -22.65
CA ALA A 582 16.85 -7.65 -21.49
C ALA A 582 16.98 -6.12 -21.62
N PRO A 583 16.87 -5.35 -20.52
CA PRO A 583 16.99 -3.90 -20.57
C PRO A 583 18.38 -3.52 -21.10
N GLY A 584 18.50 -3.28 -22.40
CA GLY A 584 19.77 -2.85 -23.00
C GLY A 584 20.18 -1.48 -22.44
N GLU A 585 21.48 -1.17 -22.44
CA GLU A 585 21.98 0.16 -22.10
C GLU A 585 21.31 1.22 -22.98
N GLY A 586 20.34 1.94 -22.42
CA GLY A 586 19.57 2.98 -23.09
C GLY A 586 19.44 4.20 -22.19
N LYS A 587 19.57 5.40 -22.75
CA LYS A 587 19.37 6.65 -22.02
C LYS A 587 17.87 6.93 -21.89
N GLY A 588 17.34 7.00 -20.67
CA GLY A 588 15.97 7.46 -20.37
C GLY A 588 15.18 6.52 -19.46
N LEU A 589 14.00 6.99 -18.99
CA LEU A 589 13.15 6.30 -18.01
C LEU A 589 12.65 4.90 -18.45
N PHE A 590 12.58 4.64 -19.76
CA PHE A 590 12.00 3.41 -20.33
C PHE A 590 13.05 2.46 -20.96
N GLY A 591 14.34 2.84 -20.99
CA GLY A 591 15.38 2.07 -21.66
C GLY A 591 15.19 1.95 -23.18
N ARG A 592 15.99 1.11 -23.85
CA ARG A 592 15.86 0.84 -25.30
C ARG A 592 14.80 -0.21 -25.63
N ALA A 593 14.58 -1.17 -24.74
CA ALA A 593 13.80 -2.36 -25.03
C ALA A 593 12.28 -2.12 -25.19
N THR A 594 11.72 -1.02 -24.65
CA THR A 594 10.31 -0.65 -24.93
C THR A 594 10.08 -0.16 -26.36
N ALA A 595 11.15 0.25 -27.04
CA ALA A 595 11.13 0.75 -28.41
C ALA A 595 11.63 -0.28 -29.44
N THR A 596 12.13 -1.44 -29.00
CA THR A 596 12.49 -2.53 -29.91
C THR A 596 11.23 -3.16 -30.47
N ILE A 597 11.22 -3.46 -31.78
CA ILE A 597 10.15 -4.22 -32.42
C ILE A 597 10.43 -5.71 -32.23
N PRO A 598 9.65 -6.45 -31.41
CA PRO A 598 9.91 -7.85 -31.18
C PRO A 598 9.56 -8.69 -32.42
N THR A 599 10.35 -9.73 -32.69
CA THR A 599 10.09 -10.68 -33.78
C THR A 599 8.86 -11.54 -33.51
N GLY A 600 8.12 -11.91 -34.57
CA GLY A 600 6.95 -12.78 -34.46
C GLY A 600 5.75 -12.13 -33.73
N MET A 601 5.59 -10.81 -33.78
CA MET A 601 4.41 -10.13 -33.22
C MET A 601 3.36 -9.88 -34.30
N ASN A 602 2.18 -10.47 -34.15
CA ASN A 602 1.08 -10.33 -35.11
C ASN A 602 -0.24 -9.91 -34.44
N MET A 603 -1.01 -9.02 -35.07
CA MET A 603 -2.34 -8.56 -34.60
C MET A 603 -3.50 -9.51 -34.98
N PHE A 604 -3.19 -10.67 -35.54
CA PHE A 604 -4.15 -11.63 -36.09
C PHE A 604 -4.34 -12.85 -35.20
N ASN A 605 -3.77 -12.83 -33.97
CA ASN A 605 -3.79 -13.94 -33.03
C ASN A 605 -3.36 -15.27 -33.68
N ARG A 606 -2.30 -15.25 -34.48
CA ARG A 606 -1.73 -16.46 -35.09
C ARG A 606 -0.65 -17.04 -34.18
N GLU A 607 -0.64 -18.36 -34.04
CA GLU A 607 0.40 -19.10 -33.31
C GLU A 607 1.82 -18.68 -33.76
N GLU A 608 2.71 -18.52 -32.79
CA GLU A 608 4.14 -18.28 -33.01
C GLU A 608 4.92 -19.29 -32.16
N VAL A 609 5.71 -20.13 -32.82
CA VAL A 609 6.34 -21.31 -32.20
C VAL A 609 7.49 -20.94 -31.25
N ASP A 610 8.08 -19.75 -31.41
CA ASP A 610 9.17 -19.23 -30.56
C ASP A 610 8.70 -18.80 -29.16
N ARG A 611 7.42 -19.05 -28.81
CA ARG A 611 6.82 -18.76 -27.49
C ARG A 611 6.90 -19.95 -26.52
N TYR A 612 7.16 -21.15 -27.04
CA TYR A 612 7.08 -22.39 -26.28
C TYR A 612 8.45 -22.97 -25.97
N VAL A 613 8.54 -23.69 -24.86
CA VAL A 613 9.67 -24.58 -24.55
C VAL A 613 9.20 -26.02 -24.55
N ASP A 614 10.14 -26.94 -24.76
CA ASP A 614 9.86 -28.37 -24.62
C ASP A 614 9.65 -28.74 -23.15
N VAL A 615 8.64 -29.57 -22.88
CA VAL A 615 8.24 -29.96 -21.52
C VAL A 615 9.36 -30.68 -20.75
N SER A 616 10.27 -31.36 -21.46
CA SER A 616 11.42 -32.04 -20.84
C SER A 616 12.43 -31.06 -20.21
N THR A 617 12.42 -29.79 -20.65
CA THR A 617 13.30 -28.74 -20.10
C THR A 617 12.77 -28.11 -18.82
N CYS A 618 11.57 -28.49 -18.39
CA CYS A 618 10.90 -27.92 -17.23
C CYS A 618 11.37 -28.62 -15.93
N ASP A 619 11.64 -27.83 -14.89
CA ASP A 619 11.91 -28.35 -13.54
C ASP A 619 10.61 -28.43 -12.73
N TYR A 620 9.74 -27.45 -12.94
CA TYR A 620 8.38 -27.41 -12.42
C TYR A 620 7.38 -27.22 -13.56
N LEU A 621 6.18 -27.78 -13.41
CA LEU A 621 5.08 -27.65 -14.37
C LEU A 621 3.78 -27.37 -13.63
N VAL A 622 3.07 -26.32 -14.04
CA VAL A 622 1.72 -26.02 -13.57
C VAL A 622 0.72 -26.55 -14.59
N ASP A 623 -0.14 -27.46 -14.14
CA ASP A 623 -1.21 -28.06 -14.96
C ASP A 623 -2.50 -28.23 -14.16
N VAL A 624 -3.62 -28.35 -14.87
CA VAL A 624 -4.93 -28.69 -14.28
C VAL A 624 -5.37 -30.07 -14.74
N ASP A 625 -5.89 -30.86 -13.82
CA ASP A 625 -6.47 -32.17 -14.12
C ASP A 625 -7.96 -32.18 -13.81
N PHE A 626 -8.79 -32.54 -14.79
CA PHE A 626 -10.23 -32.68 -14.63
C PHE A 626 -10.62 -34.14 -14.91
N PRO A 627 -10.82 -34.97 -13.87
CA PRO A 627 -11.03 -36.41 -14.03
C PRO A 627 -12.36 -36.76 -14.72
N ASP A 628 -13.37 -35.90 -14.59
CA ASP A 628 -14.72 -36.10 -15.14
C ASP A 628 -14.85 -35.69 -16.62
N ARG A 629 -13.83 -35.07 -17.22
CA ARG A 629 -13.84 -34.74 -18.65
C ARG A 629 -13.47 -35.99 -19.45
N GLU A 630 -14.19 -36.24 -20.55
CA GLU A 630 -13.97 -37.44 -21.38
C GLU A 630 -12.51 -37.54 -21.86
N VAL A 631 -11.93 -38.73 -21.66
CA VAL A 631 -10.50 -39.06 -21.94
C VAL A 631 -10.13 -38.85 -23.42
N ASN A 632 -11.11 -38.85 -24.33
CA ASN A 632 -10.90 -38.72 -25.79
C ASN A 632 -10.73 -37.27 -26.27
N ILE A 633 -10.74 -36.28 -25.38
CA ILE A 633 -10.57 -34.84 -25.71
C ILE A 633 -9.12 -34.37 -25.56
N HIS A 634 -8.23 -35.20 -24.99
CA HIS A 634 -6.82 -34.84 -24.84
C HIS A 634 -6.12 -34.87 -26.21
N SER A 635 -5.96 -33.69 -26.79
CA SER A 635 -4.96 -33.41 -27.83
C SER A 635 -3.61 -34.00 -27.42
N GLU A 636 -2.80 -34.48 -28.37
CA GLU A 636 -1.40 -34.87 -28.11
C GLU A 636 -0.61 -33.74 -27.41
N LEU A 637 -1.07 -32.49 -27.54
CA LEU A 637 -0.49 -31.29 -26.93
C LEU A 637 -0.96 -31.03 -25.49
N GLU A 638 -1.98 -31.74 -24.97
CA GLU A 638 -2.52 -31.52 -23.62
C GLU A 638 -2.68 -32.83 -22.83
N PRO A 639 -1.59 -33.58 -22.62
CA PRO A 639 -1.65 -34.81 -21.82
C PRO A 639 -1.96 -34.49 -20.35
N ARG A 640 -2.38 -35.51 -19.61
CA ARG A 640 -2.68 -35.41 -18.17
C ARG A 640 -1.39 -35.53 -17.35
N TYR A 641 -0.59 -34.47 -17.32
CA TYR A 641 0.71 -34.47 -16.63
C TYR A 641 0.61 -34.82 -15.14
N ALA A 642 -0.51 -34.49 -14.48
CA ALA A 642 -0.74 -34.84 -13.08
C ALA A 642 -0.85 -36.36 -12.82
N LEU A 643 -1.14 -37.16 -13.84
CA LEU A 643 -1.19 -38.63 -13.76
C LEU A 643 0.12 -39.30 -14.20
N ASP A 644 1.04 -38.56 -14.83
CA ASP A 644 2.34 -39.07 -15.26
C ASP A 644 3.28 -39.19 -14.06
N SER A 645 3.08 -40.28 -13.32
CA SER A 645 3.94 -40.63 -12.19
C SER A 645 5.32 -41.12 -12.60
N GLU A 646 5.65 -41.27 -13.88
CA GLU A 646 7.00 -41.66 -14.31
C GLU A 646 7.94 -40.45 -14.30
N HIS A 647 7.46 -39.29 -14.75
CA HIS A 647 8.28 -38.08 -14.90
C HIS A 647 8.02 -37.03 -13.81
N TRP A 648 6.82 -37.01 -13.21
CA TRP A 648 6.38 -35.93 -12.34
C TRP A 648 6.02 -36.41 -10.93
N ASP A 649 6.46 -35.64 -9.93
CA ASP A 649 5.94 -35.69 -8.57
C ASP A 649 4.88 -34.61 -8.40
N ARG A 650 3.73 -34.94 -7.80
CA ARG A 650 2.70 -33.97 -7.44
C ARG A 650 3.14 -33.20 -6.18
N ALA A 651 3.80 -32.06 -6.35
CA ALA A 651 4.29 -31.26 -5.23
C ALA A 651 3.12 -30.67 -4.43
N PHE A 652 2.22 -29.96 -5.10
CA PHE A 652 1.02 -29.36 -4.50
C PHE A 652 -0.15 -29.43 -5.46
N CYS A 653 -1.34 -29.73 -4.94
CA CYS A 653 -2.57 -29.72 -5.73
C CYS A 653 -3.70 -29.12 -4.91
N HIS A 654 -4.39 -28.15 -5.50
CA HIS A 654 -5.53 -27.49 -4.90
C HIS A 654 -6.79 -27.79 -5.69
N ARG A 655 -7.89 -28.01 -4.98
CA ARG A 655 -9.20 -28.26 -5.60
C ARG A 655 -9.60 -27.06 -6.47
N PHE A 656 -10.03 -27.35 -7.70
CA PHE A 656 -10.44 -26.34 -8.67
C PHE A 656 -11.73 -26.74 -9.36
N LEU A 657 -12.65 -25.80 -9.56
CA LEU A 657 -13.99 -26.12 -10.03
C LEU A 657 -13.99 -26.48 -11.53
N ASP A 658 -14.58 -27.62 -11.88
CA ASP A 658 -14.90 -27.91 -13.27
C ASP A 658 -16.20 -27.20 -13.67
N ALA A 659 -16.05 -25.98 -14.17
CA ALA A 659 -17.17 -25.15 -14.54
C ALA A 659 -18.03 -25.74 -15.68
N ALA A 660 -17.44 -26.57 -16.55
CA ALA A 660 -18.13 -27.16 -17.71
C ALA A 660 -19.15 -28.22 -17.27
N ASN A 661 -18.75 -29.10 -16.34
CA ASN A 661 -19.59 -30.18 -15.82
C ASN A 661 -20.42 -29.78 -14.58
N SER A 662 -20.18 -28.59 -14.01
CA SER A 662 -20.94 -28.10 -12.85
C SER A 662 -22.24 -27.36 -13.23
N PRO A 663 -23.34 -27.53 -12.47
CA PRO A 663 -24.57 -26.80 -12.69
C PRO A 663 -24.40 -25.27 -12.58
N ARG A 664 -25.10 -24.53 -13.45
CA ARG A 664 -24.95 -23.05 -13.58
C ARG A 664 -25.16 -22.28 -12.27
N LEU A 665 -26.08 -22.72 -11.41
CA LEU A 665 -26.39 -22.04 -10.16
C LEU A 665 -25.31 -22.30 -9.09
N THR A 666 -24.94 -23.56 -8.88
CA THR A 666 -23.99 -23.97 -7.83
C THR A 666 -22.55 -23.61 -8.15
N ARG A 667 -22.20 -23.45 -9.44
CA ARG A 667 -20.92 -22.85 -9.86
C ARG A 667 -20.88 -21.34 -9.68
N ALA A 668 -22.03 -20.65 -9.78
CA ALA A 668 -22.09 -19.21 -9.71
C ALA A 668 -22.08 -18.68 -8.27
N ILE A 669 -22.72 -19.37 -7.33
CA ILE A 669 -22.86 -18.96 -5.93
C ILE A 669 -22.56 -20.11 -4.97
N LYS A 670 -22.00 -19.79 -3.81
CA LYS A 670 -21.72 -20.73 -2.72
C LYS A 670 -22.65 -20.42 -1.56
N LEU A 671 -23.57 -21.34 -1.27
CA LEU A 671 -24.44 -21.24 -0.09
C LEU A 671 -23.95 -22.18 1.01
N PRO A 672 -24.06 -21.78 2.29
CA PRO A 672 -23.68 -22.61 3.44
C PRO A 672 -24.77 -23.66 3.73
N LEU A 673 -25.16 -24.43 2.71
CA LEU A 673 -26.16 -25.49 2.81
C LEU A 673 -25.46 -26.86 2.71
N PRO A 674 -25.80 -27.84 3.57
CA PRO A 674 -25.29 -29.20 3.45
C PRO A 674 -25.56 -29.76 2.04
N GLY A 675 -24.55 -30.38 1.43
CA GLY A 675 -24.65 -30.93 0.08
C GLY A 675 -24.65 -29.92 -1.07
N TRP A 676 -24.44 -28.61 -0.81
CA TRP A 676 -24.39 -27.60 -1.89
C TRP A 676 -23.19 -27.82 -2.82
N ALA A 677 -22.00 -28.04 -2.23
CA ALA A 677 -20.75 -28.21 -2.96
C ALA A 677 -20.65 -29.57 -3.67
N ASP A 678 -21.40 -30.57 -3.20
CA ASP A 678 -21.40 -31.94 -3.73
C ASP A 678 -22.08 -32.04 -5.11
N ARG A 679 -22.85 -31.02 -5.48
CA ARG A 679 -23.49 -30.91 -6.81
C ARG A 679 -22.54 -30.41 -7.90
N ASN A 680 -21.37 -29.93 -7.51
CA ASN A 680 -20.35 -29.45 -8.45
C ASN A 680 -19.35 -30.56 -8.76
N SER A 681 -18.84 -30.57 -9.99
CA SER A 681 -17.69 -31.39 -10.40
C SER A 681 -16.39 -30.63 -10.16
N TRP A 682 -15.33 -31.36 -9.85
CA TRP A 682 -14.07 -30.78 -9.39
C TRP A 682 -12.89 -31.45 -10.07
N GLY A 683 -11.88 -30.64 -10.36
CA GLY A 683 -10.54 -31.06 -10.72
C GLY A 683 -9.51 -30.58 -9.71
N GLU A 684 -8.25 -30.71 -10.09
CA GLU A 684 -7.10 -30.33 -9.28
C GLU A 684 -6.18 -29.43 -10.10
N TYR A 685 -5.84 -28.27 -9.56
CA TYR A 685 -4.83 -27.36 -10.11
C TYR A 685 -3.52 -27.64 -9.38
N CYS A 686 -2.51 -28.12 -10.11
CA CYS A 686 -1.34 -28.75 -9.53
C CYS A 686 -0.04 -28.06 -9.92
N LEU A 687 0.86 -27.94 -8.95
CA LEU A 687 2.29 -27.81 -9.15
C LEU A 687 2.92 -29.20 -9.22
N LEU A 688 3.52 -29.51 -10.35
CA LEU A 688 4.25 -30.74 -10.59
C LEU A 688 5.75 -30.43 -10.54
N ARG A 689 6.52 -31.28 -9.87
CA ARG A 689 7.98 -31.21 -9.82
C ARG A 689 8.57 -32.35 -10.63
N ARG A 690 9.61 -32.09 -11.42
CA ARG A 690 10.33 -33.15 -12.13
C ARG A 690 10.93 -34.15 -11.14
N LYS A 691 10.72 -35.44 -11.38
CA LYS A 691 11.33 -36.49 -10.57
C LYS A 691 12.85 -36.39 -10.61
N GLY A 692 13.47 -36.57 -9.44
CA GLY A 692 14.93 -36.51 -9.30
C GLY A 692 15.52 -35.11 -9.14
N LEU A 693 14.74 -34.02 -9.34
CA LEU A 693 15.20 -32.64 -9.33
C LEU A 693 16.11 -32.32 -8.11
N PHE A 694 15.66 -32.64 -6.89
CA PHE A 694 16.40 -32.32 -5.66
C PHE A 694 17.79 -32.98 -5.62
N LYS A 695 17.90 -34.22 -6.11
CA LYS A 695 19.17 -34.96 -6.15
C LYS A 695 20.11 -34.37 -7.22
N GLU A 696 19.56 -34.06 -8.39
CA GLU A 696 20.29 -33.47 -9.52
C GLU A 696 20.78 -32.06 -9.21
N SER A 697 19.94 -31.20 -8.62
CA SER A 697 20.31 -29.85 -8.22
C SER A 697 21.46 -29.84 -7.22
N ARG A 698 21.45 -30.75 -6.23
CA ARG A 698 22.56 -30.90 -5.28
C ARG A 698 23.84 -31.35 -5.98
N ALA A 699 23.76 -32.31 -6.90
CA ALA A 699 24.92 -32.77 -7.67
C ALA A 699 25.50 -31.66 -8.57
N LYS A 700 24.63 -30.88 -9.23
CA LYS A 700 25.00 -29.76 -10.11
C LYS A 700 25.75 -28.67 -9.33
N LEU A 701 25.29 -28.30 -8.14
CA LEU A 701 25.96 -27.30 -7.29
C LEU A 701 27.28 -27.81 -6.69
N LEU A 702 27.35 -29.08 -6.27
CA LEU A 702 28.61 -29.69 -5.83
C LEU A 702 29.65 -29.74 -6.97
N ALA A 703 29.20 -30.01 -8.20
CA ALA A 703 30.07 -29.99 -9.38
C ALA A 703 30.59 -28.56 -9.69
N LEU A 704 29.72 -27.54 -9.60
CA LEU A 704 30.12 -26.13 -9.77
C LEU A 704 31.13 -25.70 -8.71
N ALA A 705 30.92 -26.06 -7.44
CA ALA A 705 31.87 -25.79 -6.36
C ALA A 705 33.23 -26.48 -6.60
N SER A 706 33.23 -27.71 -7.12
CA SER A 706 34.47 -28.42 -7.47
C SER A 706 35.21 -27.80 -8.67
N LEU A 707 34.49 -27.14 -9.60
CA LEU A 707 35.09 -26.45 -10.74
C LEU A 707 35.71 -25.11 -10.33
N ASP A 708 35.15 -24.40 -9.35
CA ASP A 708 35.77 -23.20 -8.76
C ASP A 708 37.09 -23.54 -8.03
N ASP A 709 37.16 -24.70 -7.34
CA ASP A 709 38.40 -25.22 -6.77
C ASP A 709 39.45 -25.55 -7.86
N ILE A 710 39.03 -26.10 -9.01
CA ILE A 710 39.91 -26.39 -10.14
C ILE A 710 40.35 -25.11 -10.87
N ALA A 711 39.46 -24.12 -11.02
CA ALA A 711 39.77 -22.82 -11.61
C ALA A 711 40.74 -22.01 -10.72
N SER A 712 40.57 -22.08 -9.40
CA SER A 712 41.54 -21.58 -8.40
C SER A 712 42.90 -22.26 -8.55
N THR A 713 42.92 -23.57 -8.79
CA THR A 713 44.14 -24.37 -8.96
C THR A 713 44.84 -24.09 -10.31
N LEU A 714 44.09 -23.84 -11.38
CA LEU A 714 44.61 -23.45 -12.70
C LEU A 714 45.11 -22.00 -12.74
N TYR A 715 44.45 -21.07 -12.03
CA TYR A 715 44.97 -19.70 -11.84
C TYR A 715 46.30 -19.68 -11.07
N HIS A 716 46.57 -20.68 -10.23
CA HIS A 716 47.85 -20.85 -9.56
C HIS A 716 48.95 -21.50 -10.42
N ALA A 717 48.60 -22.17 -11.53
CA ALA A 717 49.56 -22.89 -12.37
C ALA A 717 50.29 -22.00 -13.39
N GLU A 718 49.75 -20.82 -13.75
CA GLU A 718 50.39 -19.89 -14.70
C GLU A 718 51.34 -18.87 -14.05
N TRP A 719 51.48 -18.86 -12.72
CA TRP A 719 52.28 -17.86 -11.99
C TRP A 719 53.59 -18.39 -11.37
N VAL A 720 54.05 -19.59 -11.75
CA VAL A 720 55.32 -20.15 -11.26
C VAL A 720 56.33 -20.29 -12.39
N ALA A 721 56.92 -19.16 -12.80
CA ALA A 721 58.20 -19.12 -13.49
C ALA A 721 59.03 -17.93 -12.99
N GLY A 722 59.89 -18.20 -12.00
CA GLY A 722 61.09 -17.42 -11.74
C GLY A 722 61.07 -16.41 -10.59
N ARG A 723 61.43 -16.87 -9.37
CA ARG A 723 62.63 -16.43 -8.63
C ARG A 723 62.78 -17.22 -7.31
N PRO A 724 64.01 -17.40 -6.78
CA PRO A 724 64.32 -18.42 -5.78
C PRO A 724 64.02 -17.98 -4.34
N ALA A 725 63.78 -19.01 -3.52
CA ALA A 725 63.63 -19.00 -2.08
C ALA A 725 64.89 -18.53 -1.33
N ASP A 726 64.70 -17.94 -0.14
CA ASP A 726 65.24 -18.51 1.11
C ASP A 726 64.94 -17.62 2.33
N LEU A 727 63.90 -18.00 3.09
CA LEU A 727 63.90 -17.98 4.56
C LEU A 727 62.66 -18.75 5.09
N LEU A 728 62.91 -19.93 5.65
CA LEU A 728 61.94 -20.96 6.05
C LEU A 728 61.30 -20.72 7.44
N ARG A 729 59.95 -20.71 7.46
CA ARG A 729 58.96 -21.29 8.42
C ARG A 729 58.82 -20.75 9.88
N PRO A 730 57.66 -20.92 10.57
CA PRO A 730 56.29 -21.21 10.13
C PRO A 730 55.28 -20.13 10.62
N LEU A 731 54.54 -19.48 9.73
CA LEU A 731 53.45 -18.60 10.13
C LEU A 731 52.11 -19.36 10.10
N ARG A 732 51.47 -19.43 11.27
CA ARG A 732 50.02 -19.62 11.41
C ARG A 732 49.31 -18.62 10.47
N PRO A 733 48.20 -18.99 9.79
CA PRO A 733 47.65 -18.18 8.73
C PRO A 733 47.17 -16.79 9.23
N PRO A 734 47.58 -15.69 8.57
CA PRO A 734 47.26 -14.33 8.97
C PRO A 734 45.96 -13.86 8.31
N ILE A 735 44.80 -14.22 8.87
CA ILE A 735 43.49 -13.75 8.35
C ILE A 735 42.97 -12.49 9.09
N ILE A 736 43.62 -12.07 10.19
CA ILE A 736 43.07 -10.97 11.03
C ILE A 736 43.73 -9.60 10.77
N ARG A 737 44.83 -9.50 9.99
CA ARG A 737 45.55 -8.23 9.81
C ARG A 737 45.07 -7.32 8.67
N HIS A 738 44.32 -7.84 7.70
CA HIS A 738 43.88 -7.06 6.53
C HIS A 738 42.42 -6.57 6.60
N LEU A 739 41.64 -7.00 7.60
CA LEU A 739 40.21 -6.67 7.72
C LEU A 739 39.91 -5.37 8.50
N LEU A 740 40.91 -4.73 9.11
CA LEU A 740 40.71 -3.53 9.91
C LEU A 740 41.72 -2.47 9.49
N GLY A 741 41.49 -1.85 8.33
CA GLY A 741 42.21 -0.65 7.90
C GLY A 741 41.85 0.56 8.79
N ILE A 742 42.16 0.51 10.09
CA ILE A 742 41.92 1.63 11.02
C ILE A 742 42.64 2.89 10.49
N SER A 743 43.83 2.73 9.89
CA SER A 743 44.54 3.82 9.21
C SER A 743 43.78 4.43 8.04
N HIS A 744 42.94 3.65 7.33
CA HIS A 744 42.10 4.14 6.23
C HIS A 744 40.90 4.94 6.76
N LEU A 745 40.33 4.52 7.89
CA LEU A 745 39.24 5.24 8.57
C LEU A 745 39.74 6.54 9.22
N SER A 746 40.95 6.56 9.80
CA SER A 746 41.59 7.76 10.35
C SER A 746 41.78 8.88 9.33
N ASP A 747 41.86 8.55 8.04
CA ASP A 747 41.90 9.53 6.93
C ASP A 747 40.50 10.05 6.52
N CYS A 748 39.44 9.77 7.30
CA CYS A 748 38.04 10.11 6.98
C CYS A 748 37.57 9.48 5.64
N LYS A 749 37.92 8.21 5.40
CA LYS A 749 37.46 7.44 4.23
C LYS A 749 36.57 6.29 4.65
N GLN A 750 35.36 6.26 4.10
CA GLN A 750 34.41 5.17 4.32
C GLN A 750 34.95 3.81 3.84
N LEU A 751 34.54 2.73 4.51
CA LEU A 751 34.80 1.35 4.07
C LEU A 751 33.85 0.94 2.94
N SER A 752 34.15 -0.14 2.23
CA SER A 752 33.22 -0.75 1.28
C SER A 752 32.00 -1.34 2.01
N GLU A 753 30.86 -1.43 1.32
CA GLU A 753 29.63 -2.01 1.90
C GLU A 753 29.85 -3.41 2.48
N ASN A 754 30.60 -4.27 1.76
CA ASN A 754 30.92 -5.63 2.21
C ASN A 754 31.80 -5.64 3.47
N ASP A 755 32.73 -4.70 3.58
CA ASP A 755 33.59 -4.60 4.77
C ASP A 755 32.82 -4.06 5.97
N VAL A 756 31.89 -3.11 5.77
CA VAL A 756 30.97 -2.66 6.81
C VAL A 756 30.09 -3.82 7.30
N LYS A 757 29.54 -4.62 6.38
CA LYS A 757 28.76 -5.80 6.74
C LYS A 757 29.57 -6.76 7.61
N ARG A 758 30.79 -7.12 7.18
CA ARG A 758 31.69 -8.00 7.93
C ARG A 758 32.07 -7.44 9.29
N LEU A 759 32.27 -6.12 9.38
CA LEU A 759 32.56 -5.45 10.64
C LEU A 759 31.37 -5.53 11.59
N CYS A 760 30.15 -5.26 11.11
CA CYS A 760 28.93 -5.34 11.93
C CYS A 760 28.65 -6.79 12.37
N ASP A 761 28.84 -7.77 11.49
CA ASP A 761 28.67 -9.19 11.82
C ASP A 761 29.61 -9.61 12.97
N LYS A 762 30.89 -9.19 12.94
CA LYS A 762 31.84 -9.43 14.03
C LYS A 762 31.54 -8.65 15.29
N ALA A 763 31.08 -7.41 15.16
CA ALA A 763 30.71 -6.59 16.30
C ALA A 763 29.51 -7.20 17.05
N ARG A 764 28.54 -7.77 16.33
CA ARG A 764 27.42 -8.51 16.92
C ARG A 764 27.89 -9.71 17.75
N GLU A 765 28.88 -10.47 17.26
CA GLU A 765 29.47 -11.59 18.01
C GLU A 765 30.12 -11.13 19.33
N VAL A 766 30.69 -9.92 19.37
CA VAL A 766 31.27 -9.36 20.59
C VAL A 766 30.18 -8.80 21.51
N LEU A 767 29.27 -7.99 20.99
CA LEU A 767 28.29 -7.26 21.79
C LEU A 767 27.21 -8.17 22.38
N ILE A 768 26.93 -9.34 21.79
CA ILE A 768 25.98 -10.30 22.37
C ILE A 768 26.47 -10.90 23.69
N GLU A 769 27.79 -10.95 23.92
CA GLU A 769 28.39 -11.44 25.17
C GLU A 769 28.33 -10.38 26.29
N GLU A 770 28.01 -9.13 25.97
CA GLU A 770 28.01 -8.01 26.92
C GLU A 770 26.70 -7.91 27.71
N SER A 771 26.80 -7.45 28.95
CA SER A 771 25.66 -7.25 29.84
C SER A 771 24.96 -5.92 29.54
N ASN A 772 23.66 -5.81 29.82
CA ASN A 772 22.98 -4.50 29.77
C ASN A 772 23.56 -3.49 30.76
N VAL A 773 24.16 -3.99 31.85
CA VAL A 773 24.99 -3.24 32.79
C VAL A 773 26.41 -3.75 32.62
N GLN A 774 27.14 -3.16 31.69
CA GLN A 774 28.47 -3.63 31.30
C GLN A 774 29.53 -3.20 32.33
N PRO A 775 30.25 -4.13 32.98
CA PRO A 775 31.31 -3.77 33.92
C PRO A 775 32.51 -3.18 33.18
N VAL A 776 33.01 -2.05 33.68
CA VAL A 776 34.17 -1.33 33.15
C VAL A 776 35.15 -1.06 34.30
N ARG A 777 36.46 -1.18 34.04
CA ARG A 777 37.50 -0.96 35.06
C ARG A 777 38.24 0.35 34.80
N CYS A 778 38.67 1.02 35.86
CA CYS A 778 39.59 2.14 35.75
C CYS A 778 41.01 1.68 35.40
N PRO A 779 41.83 2.53 34.77
CA PRO A 779 41.50 3.90 34.33
C PRO A 779 40.62 3.89 33.07
N VAL A 780 39.73 4.86 32.90
CA VAL A 780 38.85 4.98 31.72
C VAL A 780 38.46 6.42 31.43
N THR A 781 38.36 6.76 30.15
CA THR A 781 37.89 8.05 29.66
C THR A 781 36.44 7.93 29.16
N VAL A 782 35.54 8.66 29.80
CA VAL A 782 34.10 8.67 29.51
C VAL A 782 33.76 9.83 28.56
N CYS A 783 33.04 9.51 27.49
CA CYS A 783 32.65 10.42 26.41
C CYS A 783 31.14 10.40 26.20
N GLY A 784 30.55 11.57 25.93
CA GLY A 784 29.14 11.72 25.57
C GLY A 784 28.91 11.72 24.06
N ASP A 785 27.90 12.47 23.62
CA ASP A 785 27.41 12.54 22.24
C ASP A 785 28.51 12.98 21.25
N ILE A 786 28.53 12.38 20.05
CA ILE A 786 29.47 12.69 18.96
C ILE A 786 28.76 13.18 17.70
N HIS A 787 27.58 12.63 17.39
CA HIS A 787 26.70 13.08 16.31
C HIS A 787 27.40 13.31 14.96
N GLY A 788 28.14 12.32 14.47
CA GLY A 788 28.78 12.35 13.16
C GLY A 788 29.81 13.48 12.96
N GLN A 789 30.32 14.09 14.03
CA GLN A 789 31.40 15.08 13.99
C GLN A 789 32.78 14.40 14.00
N PHE A 790 33.10 13.65 12.93
CA PHE A 790 34.31 12.82 12.84
C PHE A 790 35.64 13.55 13.10
N HIS A 791 35.78 14.79 12.62
CA HIS A 791 36.99 15.58 12.86
C HIS A 791 37.16 15.96 14.33
N ASP A 792 36.04 16.20 15.03
CA ASP A 792 36.05 16.49 16.46
C ASP A 792 36.27 15.20 17.29
N LEU A 793 35.83 14.03 16.79
CA LEU A 793 36.23 12.74 17.35
C LEU A 793 37.75 12.49 17.21
N SER A 794 38.35 12.87 16.09
CA SER A 794 39.82 12.82 15.94
C SER A 794 40.53 13.73 16.94
N GLU A 795 39.97 14.92 17.20
CA GLU A 795 40.48 15.85 18.22
C GLU A 795 40.32 15.28 19.64
N LEU A 796 39.19 14.63 19.93
CA LEU A 796 38.96 13.92 21.20
C LEU A 796 40.08 12.89 21.44
N PHE A 797 40.45 12.08 20.45
CA PHE A 797 41.57 11.13 20.58
C PHE A 797 42.94 11.81 20.70
N ARG A 798 43.11 13.01 20.13
CA ARG A 798 44.35 13.81 20.32
C ARG A 798 44.49 14.29 21.77
N ILE A 799 43.38 14.54 22.44
CA ILE A 799 43.33 15.08 23.81
C ILE A 799 43.36 13.97 24.84
N GLY A 800 42.46 12.97 24.74
CA GLY A 800 42.39 11.84 25.69
C GLY A 800 43.40 10.72 25.41
N GLY A 801 44.14 10.78 24.30
CA GLY A 801 45.08 9.75 23.88
C GLY A 801 44.44 8.67 23.01
N ASN A 802 45.26 7.98 22.20
CA ASN A 802 44.75 6.99 21.24
C ASN A 802 44.43 5.64 21.92
N SER A 803 43.37 4.97 21.48
CA SER A 803 43.17 3.55 21.77
C SER A 803 44.23 2.70 21.03
N PRO A 804 44.83 1.68 21.65
CA PRO A 804 44.44 1.03 22.91
C PRO A 804 45.18 1.51 24.16
N ASP A 805 45.99 2.56 24.07
CA ASP A 805 46.78 3.05 25.20
C ASP A 805 45.86 3.63 26.29
N THR A 806 44.83 4.37 25.87
CA THR A 806 43.72 4.85 26.73
C THR A 806 42.48 3.97 26.58
N ASN A 807 41.82 3.64 27.70
CA ASN A 807 40.51 2.96 27.70
C ASN A 807 39.38 3.97 27.51
N TYR A 808 38.36 3.64 26.74
CA TYR A 808 37.25 4.55 26.43
C TYR A 808 35.88 3.94 26.74
N LEU A 809 34.97 4.79 27.20
CA LEU A 809 33.54 4.51 27.34
C LEU A 809 32.74 5.61 26.63
N PHE A 810 32.10 5.27 25.52
CA PHE A 810 31.24 6.19 24.77
C PHE A 810 29.77 5.94 25.10
N MET A 811 29.05 6.96 25.56
CA MET A 811 27.71 6.81 26.15
C MET A 811 26.54 6.75 25.15
N GLY A 812 26.76 6.98 23.86
CA GLY A 812 25.72 6.90 22.82
C GLY A 812 25.74 8.11 21.89
N ASP A 813 24.78 8.17 20.97
CA ASP A 813 24.59 9.26 19.99
C ASP A 813 25.84 9.52 19.13
N TYR A 814 26.26 8.48 18.42
CA TYR A 814 27.39 8.48 17.49
C TYR A 814 27.00 9.05 16.12
N VAL A 815 25.73 8.85 15.75
CA VAL A 815 25.20 9.14 14.42
C VAL A 815 24.22 10.31 14.45
N ASP A 816 23.74 10.68 13.25
CA ASP A 816 22.83 11.80 12.97
C ASP A 816 23.45 13.19 13.19
N ARG A 817 22.80 14.21 12.62
CA ARG A 817 23.17 15.62 12.64
C ARG A 817 24.46 15.97 11.89
N GLY A 818 25.59 15.34 12.20
CA GLY A 818 26.86 15.59 11.52
C GLY A 818 26.93 14.95 10.13
N TYR A 819 27.86 15.43 9.30
CA TYR A 819 28.03 14.95 7.92
C TYR A 819 28.80 13.62 7.78
N TYR A 820 29.41 13.14 8.87
CA TYR A 820 30.36 12.02 8.90
C TYR A 820 29.97 10.96 9.94
N SER A 821 28.67 10.69 10.09
CA SER A 821 28.15 9.65 10.98
C SER A 821 28.67 8.27 10.58
N VAL A 822 28.76 7.95 9.29
CA VAL A 822 29.25 6.68 8.77
C VAL A 822 30.68 6.42 9.25
N GLU A 823 31.61 7.36 9.04
CA GLU A 823 33.00 7.19 9.44
C GLU A 823 33.13 7.12 10.97
N THR A 824 32.34 7.93 11.68
CA THR A 824 32.30 7.97 13.15
C THR A 824 31.91 6.60 13.72
N VAL A 825 30.75 6.06 13.34
CA VAL A 825 30.28 4.77 13.86
C VAL A 825 31.17 3.62 13.38
N THR A 826 31.66 3.67 12.14
CA THR A 826 32.56 2.63 11.62
C THR A 826 33.88 2.58 12.40
N LEU A 827 34.45 3.74 12.76
CA LEU A 827 35.66 3.81 13.56
C LEU A 827 35.44 3.27 14.97
N LEU A 828 34.37 3.69 15.66
CA LEU A 828 34.06 3.24 17.01
C LEU A 828 33.81 1.71 17.07
N VAL A 829 33.05 1.18 16.11
CA VAL A 829 32.80 -0.27 16.01
C VAL A 829 34.08 -1.03 15.66
N ALA A 830 34.93 -0.50 14.76
CA ALA A 830 36.22 -1.11 14.45
C ALA A 830 37.14 -1.15 15.67
N LEU A 831 37.18 -0.08 16.47
CA LEU A 831 37.92 -0.04 17.73
C LEU A 831 37.35 -1.03 18.74
N LYS A 832 36.01 -1.15 18.85
CA LYS A 832 35.35 -2.14 19.71
C LYS A 832 35.73 -3.56 19.33
N VAL A 833 35.64 -3.92 18.05
CA VAL A 833 36.00 -5.26 17.57
C VAL A 833 37.50 -5.53 17.77
N ARG A 834 38.35 -4.53 17.56
CA ARG A 834 39.80 -4.66 17.66
C ARG A 834 40.31 -4.73 19.11
N TYR A 835 39.68 -3.99 20.01
CA TYR A 835 40.10 -3.76 21.38
C TYR A 835 38.89 -3.92 22.33
N ARG A 836 38.26 -5.10 22.29
CA ARG A 836 37.00 -5.41 22.99
C ARG A 836 36.98 -5.01 24.47
N ASP A 837 38.10 -5.19 25.17
CA ASP A 837 38.25 -4.97 26.61
C ASP A 837 38.74 -3.54 26.95
N ARG A 838 38.95 -2.70 25.92
CA ARG A 838 39.51 -1.33 26.05
C ARG A 838 38.51 -0.25 25.65
N VAL A 839 37.56 -0.57 24.77
CA VAL A 839 36.55 0.38 24.28
C VAL A 839 35.17 -0.18 24.58
N THR A 840 34.34 0.59 25.28
CA THR A 840 32.93 0.29 25.56
C THR A 840 32.07 1.29 24.81
N ILE A 841 31.06 0.81 24.10
CA ILE A 841 30.12 1.63 23.32
C ILE A 841 28.69 1.31 23.78
N LEU A 842 28.02 2.29 24.38
CA LEU A 842 26.64 2.18 24.85
C LEU A 842 25.65 2.64 23.77
N ARG A 843 24.39 2.23 23.92
CA ARG A 843 23.31 2.68 23.04
C ARG A 843 22.86 4.09 23.44
N GLY A 844 22.79 5.01 22.47
CA GLY A 844 22.07 6.28 22.61
C GLY A 844 20.67 6.21 22.03
N ASN A 845 19.91 7.30 22.12
CA ASN A 845 18.58 7.37 21.53
C ASN A 845 18.63 7.54 20.00
N HIS A 846 19.76 8.01 19.45
CA HIS A 846 19.99 8.08 18.02
C HIS A 846 20.43 6.74 17.40
N GLU A 847 20.87 5.76 18.17
CA GLU A 847 21.10 4.38 17.69
C GLU A 847 19.77 3.59 17.57
N SER A 848 18.81 4.19 16.87
CA SER A 848 17.43 3.74 16.65
C SER A 848 17.03 3.94 15.18
N ARG A 849 16.26 2.99 14.62
CA ARG A 849 15.79 3.07 13.24
C ARG A 849 14.88 4.28 13.01
N GLN A 850 14.01 4.60 13.97
CA GLN A 850 13.05 5.70 13.83
C GLN A 850 13.72 7.08 13.81
N ILE A 851 14.74 7.26 14.66
CA ILE A 851 15.46 8.53 14.81
C ILE A 851 16.38 8.74 13.60
N THR A 852 17.16 7.73 13.22
CA THR A 852 18.11 7.82 12.09
C THR A 852 17.47 8.10 10.74
N GLN A 853 16.20 7.74 10.55
CA GLN A 853 15.42 8.06 9.35
C GLN A 853 15.08 9.54 9.21
N VAL A 854 15.08 10.30 10.31
CA VAL A 854 14.67 11.71 10.34
C VAL A 854 15.87 12.64 10.51
N TYR A 855 16.89 12.23 11.25
CA TYR A 855 17.96 13.13 11.71
C TYR A 855 19.30 13.02 10.97
N GLY A 856 19.35 12.24 9.88
CA GLY A 856 20.36 12.38 8.82
C GLY A 856 21.21 11.13 8.52
N PHE A 857 21.32 10.15 9.42
CA PHE A 857 22.16 8.97 9.22
C PHE A 857 21.66 8.09 8.08
N TYR A 858 20.34 7.90 7.97
CA TYR A 858 19.76 7.17 6.83
C TYR A 858 20.13 7.82 5.49
N ASP A 859 19.95 9.13 5.38
CA ASP A 859 20.28 9.90 4.19
C ASP A 859 21.79 9.91 3.90
N GLU A 860 22.62 9.92 4.94
CA GLU A 860 24.07 9.84 4.83
C GLU A 860 24.51 8.48 4.25
N CYS A 861 24.00 7.37 4.80
CA CYS A 861 24.27 6.03 4.29
C CYS A 861 23.80 5.90 2.83
N LEU A 862 22.59 6.37 2.52
CA LEU A 862 22.04 6.33 1.17
C LEU A 862 22.90 7.12 0.18
N ARG A 863 23.37 8.31 0.58
CA ARG A 863 24.25 9.15 -0.25
C ARG A 863 25.64 8.54 -0.44
N LYS A 864 26.22 7.92 0.58
CA LYS A 864 27.59 7.36 0.55
C LYS A 864 27.69 6.00 -0.13
N TYR A 865 26.65 5.18 -0.04
CA TYR A 865 26.66 3.80 -0.55
C TYR A 865 25.69 3.55 -1.70
N GLY A 866 24.80 4.49 -2.01
CA GLY A 866 23.81 4.38 -3.09
C GLY A 866 22.62 3.48 -2.76
N ASN A 867 22.57 2.91 -1.55
CA ASN A 867 21.49 2.05 -1.04
C ASN A 867 21.42 2.15 0.51
N ALA A 868 20.41 1.52 1.11
CA ALA A 868 20.18 1.53 2.56
C ALA A 868 20.81 0.33 3.31
N ASN A 869 21.60 -0.52 2.66
CA ASN A 869 22.12 -1.75 3.29
C ASN A 869 23.06 -1.43 4.44
N VAL A 870 23.95 -0.45 4.29
CA VAL A 870 24.84 -0.02 5.38
C VAL A 870 24.07 0.53 6.58
N TRP A 871 23.01 1.31 6.35
CA TRP A 871 22.12 1.77 7.41
C TRP A 871 21.44 0.59 8.12
N LYS A 872 20.99 -0.41 7.35
CA LYS A 872 20.42 -1.64 7.92
C LYS A 872 21.45 -2.40 8.76
N TYR A 873 22.67 -2.61 8.26
CA TYR A 873 23.72 -3.32 9.01
C TYR A 873 24.05 -2.63 10.34
N PHE A 874 24.13 -1.30 10.36
CA PHE A 874 24.36 -0.54 11.59
C PHE A 874 23.15 -0.55 12.52
N THR A 875 21.92 -0.37 12.02
CA THR A 875 20.73 -0.40 12.88
C THR A 875 20.43 -1.78 13.45
N ASP A 876 20.72 -2.85 12.72
CA ASP A 876 20.69 -4.22 13.24
C ASP A 876 21.77 -4.44 14.30
N LEU A 877 22.95 -3.82 14.16
CA LEU A 877 24.00 -3.85 15.17
C LEU A 877 23.63 -3.04 16.42
N PHE A 878 22.93 -1.92 16.27
CA PHE A 878 22.53 -1.04 17.38
C PHE A 878 21.67 -1.75 18.41
N ASP A 879 20.87 -2.75 17.99
CA ASP A 879 20.06 -3.57 18.90
C ASP A 879 20.91 -4.36 19.91
N TYR A 880 22.19 -4.59 19.63
CA TYR A 880 23.10 -5.34 20.49
C TYR A 880 23.89 -4.44 21.47
N LEU A 881 23.88 -3.12 21.29
CA LEU A 881 24.62 -2.19 22.13
C LEU A 881 24.11 -2.23 23.59
N PRO A 882 24.99 -2.42 24.59
CA PRO A 882 24.62 -2.31 25.99
C PRO A 882 23.91 -1.00 26.32
N LEU A 883 22.93 -1.06 27.21
CA LEU A 883 22.15 0.12 27.61
C LEU A 883 22.92 1.00 28.60
N THR A 884 23.73 0.38 29.46
CA THR A 884 24.40 1.05 30.58
C THR A 884 25.75 0.39 30.87
N ALA A 885 26.62 1.10 31.59
CA ALA A 885 27.87 0.57 32.11
C ALA A 885 28.04 0.92 33.59
N LEU A 886 28.87 0.15 34.27
CA LEU A 886 29.18 0.33 35.68
C LEU A 886 30.70 0.31 35.85
N ILE A 887 31.27 1.46 36.20
CA ILE A 887 32.71 1.64 36.39
C ILE A 887 33.08 1.35 37.84
N ASP A 888 33.91 0.32 38.05
CA ASP A 888 34.38 -0.19 39.35
C ASP A 888 33.29 -0.22 40.44
N ASP A 889 32.08 -0.66 40.06
CA ASP A 889 30.90 -0.80 40.91
C ASP A 889 30.41 0.50 41.61
N GLN A 890 30.90 1.67 41.19
CA GLN A 890 30.60 2.96 41.84
C GLN A 890 29.98 4.01 40.92
N ILE A 891 30.44 4.11 39.66
CA ILE A 891 29.93 5.13 38.72
C ILE A 891 29.06 4.44 37.69
N PHE A 892 27.78 4.82 37.66
CA PHE A 892 26.79 4.29 36.73
C PHE A 892 26.67 5.19 35.50
N CYS A 893 26.94 4.61 34.33
CA CYS A 893 26.97 5.34 33.05
C CYS A 893 25.82 4.90 32.14
N LEU A 894 25.13 5.88 31.54
CA LEU A 894 24.04 5.66 30.58
C LEU A 894 23.85 6.88 29.69
N HIS A 895 23.14 6.74 28.57
CA HIS A 895 22.89 7.87 27.67
C HIS A 895 21.89 8.88 28.26
N GLY A 896 20.67 8.38 28.48
CA GLY A 896 19.50 9.10 28.96
C GLY A 896 19.57 9.36 30.46
N GLY A 897 18.66 8.77 31.21
CA GLY A 897 18.54 9.01 32.64
C GLY A 897 17.79 7.90 33.34
N LEU A 898 17.45 8.13 34.60
CA LEU A 898 16.79 7.12 35.42
C LEU A 898 15.35 6.87 34.95
N SER A 899 14.79 5.71 35.30
CA SER A 899 13.40 5.32 34.99
C SER A 899 12.57 5.13 36.27
N PRO A 900 11.29 5.55 36.30
CA PRO A 900 10.39 5.22 37.41
C PRO A 900 10.08 3.72 37.52
N SER A 901 10.46 2.92 36.51
CA SER A 901 10.27 1.46 36.49
C SER A 901 11.52 0.69 36.96
N ILE A 902 12.61 1.40 37.31
CA ILE A 902 13.91 0.81 37.61
C ILE A 902 14.41 1.34 38.95
N ASP A 903 14.31 0.52 39.99
CA ASP A 903 14.87 0.83 41.32
C ASP A 903 16.29 0.29 41.51
N THR A 904 16.65 -0.78 40.80
CA THR A 904 17.93 -1.49 40.98
C THR A 904 18.64 -1.79 39.67
N LEU A 905 19.97 -1.97 39.72
CA LEU A 905 20.78 -2.40 38.58
C LEU A 905 20.35 -3.77 38.03
N ASP A 906 19.79 -4.65 38.87
CA ASP A 906 19.30 -5.97 38.44
C ASP A 906 18.09 -5.88 37.51
N HIS A 907 17.22 -4.87 37.70
CA HIS A 907 16.11 -4.63 36.78
C HIS A 907 16.64 -4.32 35.38
N ILE A 908 17.73 -3.55 35.26
CA ILE A 908 18.37 -3.23 33.98
C ILE A 908 18.96 -4.49 33.33
N ARG A 909 19.64 -5.34 34.12
CA ARG A 909 20.19 -6.63 33.63
C ARG A 909 19.13 -7.55 33.04
N SER A 910 17.88 -7.44 33.50
CA SER A 910 16.76 -8.27 33.04
C SER A 910 16.07 -7.79 31.75
N ILE A 911 16.38 -6.58 31.26
CA ILE A 911 15.77 -6.03 30.04
C ILE A 911 16.21 -6.85 28.83
N ASP A 912 15.28 -7.22 27.95
CA ASP A 912 15.66 -7.72 26.62
C ASP A 912 16.02 -6.53 25.72
N ARG A 913 17.32 -6.28 25.52
CA ARG A 913 17.77 -5.12 24.74
C ARG A 913 17.75 -5.34 23.22
N ILE A 914 17.65 -6.59 22.75
CA ILE A 914 17.81 -6.97 21.33
C ILE A 914 16.51 -6.71 20.58
N GLN A 915 16.14 -5.44 20.53
CA GLN A 915 14.96 -4.92 19.85
C GLN A 915 15.16 -3.43 19.56
N GLU A 916 14.30 -2.89 18.70
CA GLU A 916 14.18 -1.45 18.50
C GLU A 916 13.76 -0.77 19.82
N VAL A 917 14.26 0.44 20.07
CA VAL A 917 13.91 1.23 21.26
C VAL A 917 12.38 1.43 21.31
N PRO A 918 11.68 0.93 22.35
CA PRO A 918 10.24 1.14 22.49
C PRO A 918 9.89 2.62 22.69
N HIS A 919 8.64 2.99 22.41
CA HIS A 919 8.17 4.37 22.64
C HIS A 919 8.01 4.72 24.13
N GLU A 920 7.85 3.72 25.00
CA GLU A 920 7.69 3.87 26.45
C GLU A 920 8.31 2.68 27.20
N GLY A 921 8.55 2.84 28.51
CA GLY A 921 9.05 1.77 29.37
C GLY A 921 10.54 1.89 29.71
N PRO A 922 11.09 0.94 30.49
CA PRO A 922 12.40 1.08 31.13
C PRO A 922 13.56 1.30 30.14
N MET A 923 13.55 0.61 29.00
CA MET A 923 14.57 0.80 27.95
C MET A 923 14.47 2.18 27.28
N CYS A 924 13.25 2.68 27.05
CA CYS A 924 13.04 4.03 26.52
C CYS A 924 13.58 5.07 27.50
N ASP A 925 13.22 4.94 28.78
CA ASP A 925 13.59 5.89 29.83
C ASP A 925 15.11 5.99 30.02
N LEU A 926 15.84 4.87 29.98
CA LEU A 926 17.31 4.83 30.07
C LEU A 926 18.00 5.59 28.95
N LEU A 927 17.34 5.77 27.80
CA LEU A 927 17.88 6.46 26.63
C LEU A 927 17.35 7.89 26.46
N TRP A 928 16.20 8.23 27.05
CA TRP A 928 15.50 9.50 26.80
C TRP A 928 15.30 10.42 28.01
N SER A 929 15.51 9.92 29.22
CA SER A 929 15.21 10.70 30.43
C SER A 929 16.26 11.77 30.74
N ASP A 930 15.85 12.82 31.43
CA ASP A 930 16.67 14.01 31.72
C ASP A 930 16.62 14.42 33.21
N PRO A 931 17.75 14.84 33.82
CA PRO A 931 17.72 15.48 35.14
C PRO A 931 16.97 16.82 35.09
N ASP A 932 16.28 17.17 36.17
CA ASP A 932 15.48 18.40 36.30
C ASP A 932 15.53 18.92 37.74
N ASP A 933 15.45 20.23 37.93
CA ASP A 933 15.53 20.87 39.25
C ASP A 933 14.27 20.60 40.12
N ARG A 934 13.22 20.02 39.52
CA ARG A 934 11.99 19.65 40.24
C ARG A 934 12.20 18.41 41.10
N CYS A 935 11.50 18.35 42.23
CA CYS A 935 11.45 17.13 43.05
C CYS A 935 10.56 16.06 42.40
N GLY A 936 10.99 14.80 42.48
CA GLY A 936 10.27 13.64 41.98
C GLY A 936 10.37 13.45 40.47
N TRP A 937 9.43 12.68 39.93
CA TRP A 937 9.30 12.42 38.49
C TRP A 937 8.36 13.42 37.82
N GLY A 938 8.63 13.76 36.56
CA GLY A 938 7.55 14.23 35.69
C GLY A 938 7.80 13.93 34.22
N ILE A 939 6.90 14.43 33.38
CA ILE A 939 6.89 14.12 31.95
C ILE A 939 8.01 14.86 31.22
N SER A 940 8.74 14.15 30.35
CA SER A 940 9.78 14.74 29.51
C SER A 940 9.16 15.64 28.43
N PRO A 941 9.71 16.85 28.19
CA PRO A 941 9.26 17.72 27.10
C PRO A 941 9.58 17.15 25.72
N ARG A 942 10.40 16.10 25.63
CA ARG A 942 10.79 15.42 24.38
C ARG A 942 9.71 14.51 23.82
N GLY A 943 8.66 14.22 24.60
CA GLY A 943 7.60 13.29 24.23
C GLY A 943 7.92 11.81 24.44
N ALA A 944 9.11 11.50 24.99
CA ALA A 944 9.57 10.17 25.40
C ALA A 944 10.47 10.30 26.64
N GLY A 945 10.45 9.30 27.52
CA GLY A 945 11.16 9.30 28.80
C GLY A 945 10.54 10.22 29.85
N TYR A 946 11.24 10.34 30.98
CA TYR A 946 10.85 11.18 32.11
C TYR A 946 11.91 12.24 32.40
N THR A 947 11.51 13.17 33.23
CA THR A 947 12.43 14.08 33.90
C THR A 947 12.46 13.66 35.38
N PHE A 948 13.64 13.67 36.00
CA PHE A 948 13.82 13.18 37.38
C PHE A 948 14.57 14.19 38.24
N GLY A 949 14.12 14.33 39.50
CA GLY A 949 14.69 15.23 40.48
C GLY A 949 15.91 14.72 41.23
N GLN A 950 16.51 15.61 42.02
CA GLN A 950 17.64 15.29 42.91
C GLN A 950 17.32 14.15 43.88
N ASP A 951 16.13 14.15 44.47
CA ASP A 951 15.66 13.12 45.40
C ASP A 951 15.65 11.72 44.76
N ILE A 952 15.32 11.65 43.47
CA ILE A 952 15.32 10.39 42.72
C ILE A 952 16.76 9.89 42.50
N SER A 953 17.68 10.77 42.08
CA SER A 953 19.07 10.38 41.89
C SER A 953 19.78 9.98 43.18
N GLU A 954 19.50 10.68 44.28
CA GLU A 954 20.04 10.33 45.61
C GLU A 954 19.53 8.96 46.07
N ALA A 955 18.23 8.71 45.94
CA ALA A 955 17.63 7.44 46.31
C ALA A 955 18.19 6.29 45.45
N PHE A 956 18.30 6.48 44.13
CA PHE A 956 18.84 5.46 43.23
C PHE A 956 20.32 5.16 43.54
N ASN A 957 21.14 6.19 43.73
CA ASN A 957 22.54 6.03 44.09
C ASN A 957 22.71 5.31 45.42
N HIS A 958 21.96 5.72 46.44
CA HIS A 958 22.00 5.09 47.75
C HIS A 958 21.58 3.61 47.70
N ASN A 959 20.48 3.30 47.03
CA ASN A 959 19.95 1.93 46.93
C ASN A 959 20.88 0.97 46.18
N ASN A 960 21.66 1.48 45.24
CA ASN A 960 22.57 0.69 44.40
C ASN A 960 24.04 0.79 44.82
N GLY A 961 24.37 1.52 45.90
CA GLY A 961 25.74 1.70 46.37
C GLY A 961 26.62 2.53 45.43
N LEU A 962 26.03 3.42 44.64
CA LEU A 962 26.70 4.24 43.63
C LEU A 962 27.13 5.58 44.20
N THR A 963 28.22 6.12 43.67
CA THR A 963 28.70 7.47 44.00
C THR A 963 28.22 8.52 43.00
N LEU A 964 27.91 8.12 41.77
CA LEU A 964 27.64 9.04 40.66
C LEU A 964 26.86 8.36 39.54
N VAL A 965 25.90 9.10 38.96
CA VAL A 965 25.35 8.83 37.63
C VAL A 965 26.03 9.74 36.61
N ALA A 966 26.73 9.16 35.64
CA ALA A 966 27.32 9.88 34.51
C ALA A 966 26.49 9.65 33.25
N ARG A 967 26.06 10.73 32.59
CA ARG A 967 25.14 10.66 31.46
C ARG A 967 25.44 11.66 30.34
N ALA A 968 24.75 11.54 29.19
CA ALA A 968 25.00 12.33 27.97
C ALA A 968 23.75 13.12 27.48
N HIS A 969 23.36 13.04 26.20
CA HIS A 969 22.06 13.42 25.58
C HIS A 969 21.57 14.88 25.65
N GLN A 970 22.00 15.65 26.66
CA GLN A 970 21.69 17.07 26.83
C GLN A 970 22.92 17.90 26.49
N LEU A 971 22.74 18.80 25.51
CA LEU A 971 23.74 19.82 25.22
C LEU A 971 23.95 20.72 26.44
N VAL A 972 25.20 20.85 26.85
CA VAL A 972 25.65 21.76 27.90
C VAL A 972 26.77 22.63 27.35
N MET A 973 26.72 23.94 27.63
CA MET A 973 27.57 24.92 26.95
C MET A 973 29.06 24.73 27.21
N GLU A 974 29.42 24.26 28.41
CA GLU A 974 30.81 24.01 28.83
C GLU A 974 31.27 22.58 28.49
N GLY A 975 30.47 21.78 27.77
CA GLY A 975 30.77 20.39 27.46
C GLY A 975 30.52 19.41 28.61
N PHE A 976 30.47 19.87 29.87
CA PHE A 976 29.94 19.09 30.98
C PHE A 976 29.15 19.97 31.96
N ASN A 977 28.26 19.36 32.76
CA ASN A 977 27.53 20.05 33.81
C ASN A 977 27.24 19.14 35.01
N TRP A 978 27.41 19.68 36.21
CA TRP A 978 27.04 19.01 37.46
C TRP A 978 25.61 19.38 37.85
N SER A 979 24.83 18.39 38.27
CA SER A 979 23.45 18.57 38.75
C SER A 979 23.18 17.68 39.98
N HIS A 980 22.07 17.96 40.67
CA HIS A 980 21.57 17.17 41.80
C HIS A 980 22.63 16.97 42.92
N ASP A 981 23.24 18.07 43.37
CA ASP A 981 24.33 18.07 44.35
C ASP A 981 25.47 17.08 44.03
N ARG A 982 25.85 17.05 42.74
CA ARG A 982 26.88 16.16 42.19
C ARG A 982 26.55 14.67 42.18
N ASN A 983 25.29 14.29 42.41
CA ASN A 983 24.84 12.92 42.17
C ASN A 983 24.74 12.58 40.67
N VAL A 984 24.63 13.59 39.80
CA VAL A 984 24.52 13.44 38.36
C VAL A 984 25.48 14.37 37.63
N VAL A 985 26.22 13.84 36.66
CA VAL A 985 27.00 14.63 35.71
C VAL A 985 26.53 14.39 34.28
N THR A 986 26.33 15.47 33.53
CA THR A 986 26.07 15.43 32.09
C THR A 986 27.37 15.73 31.35
N ILE A 987 27.77 14.89 30.40
CA ILE A 987 28.96 15.04 29.54
C ILE A 987 28.51 15.06 28.08
N PHE A 988 28.95 16.05 27.32
CA PHE A 988 28.62 16.24 25.92
C PHE A 988 29.91 16.44 25.12
N SER A 989 30.16 15.59 24.12
CA SER A 989 31.46 15.48 23.46
C SER A 989 31.47 15.99 22.00
N ALA A 990 30.41 16.69 21.56
CA ALA A 990 30.31 17.30 20.23
C ALA A 990 30.44 18.83 20.31
N PRO A 991 31.62 19.42 20.03
CA PRO A 991 31.84 20.85 20.18
C PRO A 991 31.19 21.62 19.02
N ASN A 992 30.71 22.83 19.30
CA ASN A 992 29.90 23.65 18.38
C ASN A 992 28.83 22.81 17.65
N TYR A 993 27.99 22.16 18.44
CA TYR A 993 27.02 21.17 17.95
C TYR A 993 26.18 21.69 16.79
N CYS A 994 25.96 20.82 15.79
CA CYS A 994 25.30 21.15 14.53
C CYS A 994 25.94 22.35 13.80
N TYR A 995 27.20 22.65 14.10
CA TYR A 995 27.96 23.77 13.55
C TYR A 995 27.38 25.16 13.89
N ARG A 996 26.54 25.25 14.93
CA ARG A 996 25.80 26.47 15.28
C ARG A 996 25.68 26.77 16.78
N CYS A 997 25.74 25.76 17.65
CA CYS A 997 25.40 25.95 19.06
C CYS A 997 26.50 26.66 19.87
N GLY A 998 27.74 26.65 19.38
CA GLY A 998 28.86 27.35 20.02
C GLY A 998 29.29 26.81 21.39
N ASN A 999 28.81 25.63 21.79
CA ASN A 999 29.24 24.95 23.01
C ASN A 999 30.66 24.39 22.89
N GLN A 1000 31.36 24.24 24.01
CA GLN A 1000 32.53 23.39 24.12
C GLN A 1000 32.09 21.92 24.24
N ALA A 1001 33.02 21.00 24.03
CA ALA A 1001 32.88 19.59 24.35
C ALA A 1001 33.74 19.23 25.56
N ALA A 1002 33.42 18.13 26.24
CA ALA A 1002 34.26 17.60 27.30
C ALA A 1002 34.34 16.07 27.28
N ILE A 1003 35.39 15.55 27.90
CA ILE A 1003 35.56 14.14 28.29
C ILE A 1003 35.91 14.06 29.78
N MET A 1004 35.53 12.97 30.44
CA MET A 1004 35.80 12.72 31.86
C MET A 1004 36.80 11.58 31.99
N GLU A 1005 38.03 11.89 32.37
CA GLU A 1005 39.06 10.89 32.66
C GLU A 1005 38.92 10.43 34.10
N ILE A 1006 38.92 9.12 34.32
CA ILE A 1006 38.88 8.49 35.64
C ILE A 1006 40.16 7.69 35.81
N ASP A 1007 40.96 8.04 36.82
CA ASP A 1007 42.23 7.36 37.10
C ASP A 1007 42.05 6.06 37.91
N GLU A 1008 43.16 5.34 38.15
CA GLU A 1008 43.18 4.09 38.92
C GLU A 1008 42.67 4.24 40.38
N ASN A 1009 42.58 5.46 40.90
CA ASN A 1009 42.11 5.76 42.25
C ASN A 1009 40.67 6.31 42.25
N MET A 1010 39.91 6.13 41.17
CA MET A 1010 38.54 6.65 40.99
C MET A 1010 38.45 8.18 41.03
N LYS A 1011 39.57 8.89 40.85
CA LYS A 1011 39.56 10.35 40.76
C LYS A 1011 39.25 10.76 39.33
N TYR A 1012 38.25 11.61 39.18
CA TYR A 1012 37.83 12.10 37.87
C TYR A 1012 38.27 13.54 37.58
N THR A 1013 38.69 13.78 36.33
CA THR A 1013 39.05 15.09 35.79
C THR A 1013 38.37 15.33 34.44
N PHE A 1014 37.89 16.56 34.20
CA PHE A 1014 37.27 16.92 32.93
C PHE A 1014 38.26 17.64 32.04
N LEU A 1015 38.36 17.21 30.79
CA LEU A 1015 39.11 17.90 29.74
C LEU A 1015 38.12 18.49 28.74
N GLN A 1016 38.07 19.82 28.68
CA GLN A 1016 37.23 20.56 27.74
C GLN A 1016 38.01 20.83 26.44
N PHE A 1017 37.31 20.84 25.31
CA PHE A 1017 37.91 21.12 24.01
C PHE A 1017 36.95 21.81 23.04
N ASP A 1018 37.55 22.59 22.15
CA ASP A 1018 36.87 23.34 21.10
C ASP A 1018 36.87 22.54 19.78
N PRO A 1019 36.08 22.95 18.77
CA PRO A 1019 36.01 22.26 17.48
C PRO A 1019 37.37 22.22 16.76
N ALA A 1020 37.63 21.13 16.05
CA ALA A 1020 38.87 20.94 15.29
C ALA A 1020 39.00 21.98 14.15
N PRO A 1021 40.21 22.50 13.86
CA PRO A 1021 40.44 23.43 12.75
C PRO A 1021 40.21 22.75 11.39
N ARG A 1022 39.34 23.34 10.54
CA ARG A 1022 38.94 22.77 9.24
C ARG A 1022 39.76 23.36 8.09
N ALA A 1023 40.50 22.51 7.35
CA ALA A 1023 41.20 22.93 6.13
C ALA A 1023 40.34 22.68 4.88
N GLY A 1024 39.84 23.77 4.27
CA GLY A 1024 39.29 23.74 2.90
C GLY A 1024 37.96 23.00 2.69
N GLU A 1025 36.88 23.43 3.33
CA GLU A 1025 35.54 22.94 2.97
C GLU A 1025 35.18 23.34 1.51
N PRO A 1026 34.72 22.40 0.66
CA PRO A 1026 33.99 22.76 -0.53
C PRO A 1026 32.74 23.52 -0.11
N LEU A 1027 32.35 24.57 -0.85
CA LEU A 1027 31.03 25.19 -0.76
C LEU A 1027 29.95 24.12 -1.02
N VAL A 1028 29.56 23.37 0.01
CA VAL A 1028 28.32 22.61 0.03
C VAL A 1028 27.21 23.66 -0.09
N SER A 1029 26.34 23.49 -1.08
CA SER A 1029 25.35 24.49 -1.47
C SER A 1029 24.62 25.06 -0.25
N ARG A 1030 24.31 26.36 -0.31
CA ARG A 1030 23.61 27.21 0.68
C ARG A 1030 22.19 26.73 1.10
N ARG A 1031 21.90 25.44 1.05
CA ARG A 1031 20.78 24.82 1.77
C ARG A 1031 21.36 23.96 2.88
N VAL A 1032 21.36 24.53 4.08
CA VAL A 1032 21.34 23.76 5.32
C VAL A 1032 20.27 22.67 5.15
N PRO A 1033 20.59 21.37 5.26
CA PRO A 1033 19.59 20.31 5.15
C PRO A 1033 18.44 20.55 6.12
N ASP A 1034 17.20 20.26 5.71
CA ASP A 1034 15.99 20.64 6.45
C ASP A 1034 15.92 20.04 7.88
N TYR A 1035 16.69 18.98 8.18
CA TYR A 1035 16.79 18.37 9.52
C TYR A 1035 17.73 19.10 10.50
N PHE A 1036 18.47 20.11 10.03
CA PHE A 1036 19.21 21.05 10.91
C PHE A 1036 18.33 22.21 11.41
N LEU A 1037 17.07 22.32 10.94
CA LEU A 1037 16.11 23.37 11.31
C LEU A 1037 15.26 22.99 12.53
#